data_AF-A0A7J5VXP9-F1
#
_entry.id   AF-A0A7J5VXP9-F1
#
_cell.length_a   1.000
_cell.length_b   1.000
_cell.length_c   1.000
_cell.angle_alpha   90.00
_cell.angle_beta   90.00
_cell.angle_gamma   90.00
#
_symmetry.space_group_name_H-M   'P 1'
#
loop_
_entity.id
_entity.type
_entity.pdbx_description
1 polymer ?
#
loop_
_entity_poly.entity_id
_entity_poly.type
_entity_poly.pdbx_seq_one_letter_code
_entity_poly.pdbx_strand_id
1 'polypeptide(L)'
;MKHIKIYSLPIVIISALALWALFVGYGNQKNHPTINKFIVKAFLEKNNKGNFSMKKFKLYEFKLDRVKLRGNYISKTGLFNPSEIDRIDKDMANWLYGETTYTEDIGDKTPLDWIAHGGYSADVPEVPASFRHFYDPTRPDGEKHLTDDVNSKLLNLIQKILTNPNTDGVSWAVGEAGAYGVLEHNYTWENGKVFIKGALEEKDSEKRKALMAKAWRSLGETLHMIADNGCPSHVRNDAHPSIPFRTMSYFGNPDTYEEMMDELQKNNDGALDEFQSGKVDPDLAMKLEKSTTIKDVAHKLAVFTNENFFTDETISGTDWKGNVVKPITHPNYVYSSPKLSAASYSNNYYRRNVGNKEVLLCTDTWFFKKYAISKTYPYLDEACVKSMASALIPAIKEAGLHAIRLYIPDLNVKITSLSEDGSISGEIIHKTDKEYTKAIRYNGPVVIKTATLDELGKFDARDGRFSGKITPVDNAYIHAEIEFGGVFVKSEQKKMQAAPPKPEPVVAQNYKLDFIIHAYMVYTNGHDMDDQEFSRSDFKAIESPGRGGSFPGFQISKGSSFTGKLIEGRHQDGWVEGEYSEQRLSRLKAHMHFTWYNSSNNKTREQWIDVELRNIPVEDQDYSGRFYRKGWDCDNLRPDPEFEKSIVKIKHRIKFYPSGREVSFDYIDFGKSEVQGCKDWKNMWIPRSFIDVNISSNNY
;
A
#
# COMPACT_ATOMS: atom_id res chain seq x y z
N MET A 1 -22.33 -73.80 31.97
CA MET A 1 -21.96 -73.08 30.74
C MET A 1 -22.57 -71.69 30.81
N LYS A 2 -21.74 -70.63 30.87
CA LYS A 2 -22.20 -69.24 30.96
C LYS A 2 -22.74 -68.80 29.61
N HIS A 3 -23.96 -68.28 29.59
CA HIS A 3 -24.55 -67.62 28.42
C HIS A 3 -23.73 -66.37 28.07
N ILE A 4 -23.00 -66.43 26.96
CA ILE A 4 -22.41 -65.26 26.32
C ILE A 4 -23.56 -64.49 25.68
N LYS A 5 -23.93 -63.35 26.28
CA LYS A 5 -24.83 -62.40 25.64
C LYS A 5 -24.06 -61.72 24.50
N ILE A 6 -24.41 -62.07 23.26
CA ILE A 6 -23.94 -61.41 22.06
C ILE A 6 -24.60 -60.03 21.99
N TYR A 7 -24.00 -59.03 22.64
CA TYR A 7 -24.24 -57.62 22.35
C TYR A 7 -23.25 -57.18 21.28
N SER A 8 -23.51 -57.50 20.00
CA SER A 8 -22.49 -57.19 18.98
C SER A 8 -22.98 -56.85 17.59
N LEU A 9 -24.28 -56.64 17.36
CA LEU A 9 -24.73 -56.08 16.07
C LEU A 9 -25.06 -54.59 16.17
N PRO A 10 -25.87 -54.11 17.12
CA PRO A 10 -26.21 -52.70 17.21
C PRO A 10 -25.00 -51.85 17.59
N ILE A 11 -24.19 -52.32 18.54
CA ILE A 11 -22.99 -51.59 19.00
C ILE A 11 -21.90 -51.59 17.92
N VAL A 12 -21.75 -52.66 17.14
CA VAL A 12 -20.78 -52.69 16.03
C VAL A 12 -21.26 -51.82 14.87
N ILE A 13 -22.57 -51.78 14.57
CA ILE A 13 -23.15 -50.87 13.59
C ILE A 13 -23.02 -49.41 14.07
N ILE A 14 -23.31 -49.11 15.33
CA ILE A 14 -23.18 -47.77 15.91
C ILE A 14 -21.72 -47.33 15.95
N SER A 15 -20.79 -48.20 16.35
CA SER A 15 -19.36 -47.89 16.35
C SER A 15 -18.80 -47.80 14.93
N ALA A 16 -19.29 -48.58 13.97
CA ALA A 16 -18.93 -48.47 12.56
C ALA A 16 -19.51 -47.19 11.93
N LEU A 17 -20.74 -46.80 12.25
CA LEU A 17 -21.36 -45.54 11.85
C LEU A 17 -20.65 -44.34 12.49
N ALA A 18 -20.20 -44.45 13.75
CA ALA A 18 -19.43 -43.42 14.44
C ALA A 18 -18.00 -43.29 13.92
N LEU A 19 -17.32 -44.40 13.60
CA LEU A 19 -16.02 -44.38 12.92
C LEU A 19 -16.12 -43.92 11.46
N TRP A 20 -17.28 -44.10 10.82
CA TRP A 20 -17.53 -43.68 9.43
C TRP A 20 -17.95 -42.20 9.33
N ALA A 21 -18.65 -41.67 10.34
CA ALA A 21 -18.98 -40.25 10.48
C ALA A 21 -17.75 -39.33 10.61
N LEU A 22 -16.57 -39.88 10.91
CA LEU A 22 -15.29 -39.14 10.97
C LEU A 22 -14.70 -38.81 9.59
N PHE A 23 -15.33 -39.20 8.48
CA PHE A 23 -14.82 -39.03 7.11
C PHE A 23 -15.76 -38.27 6.16
N VAL A 24 -16.57 -37.32 6.65
CA VAL A 24 -17.56 -36.61 5.83
C VAL A 24 -17.29 -35.11 5.77
N GLY A 25 -17.11 -34.61 4.55
CA GLY A 25 -17.05 -33.19 4.22
C GLY A 25 -17.97 -32.88 3.05
N TYR A 26 -18.77 -31.83 3.19
CA TYR A 26 -19.61 -31.25 2.15
C TYR A 26 -18.73 -30.65 1.03
N GLY A 27 -19.26 -30.47 -0.20
CA GLY A 27 -18.49 -30.03 -1.36
C GLY A 27 -17.86 -28.62 -1.22
N ASN A 28 -18.36 -27.84 -0.27
CA ASN A 28 -17.83 -26.52 0.12
C ASN A 28 -16.36 -26.54 0.58
N GLN A 29 -15.87 -27.66 1.13
CA GLN A 29 -14.52 -27.74 1.70
C GLN A 29 -13.41 -27.66 0.65
N LYS A 30 -13.72 -28.01 -0.62
CA LYS A 30 -12.72 -28.07 -1.69
C LYS A 30 -13.05 -27.20 -2.89
N ASN A 31 -14.31 -27.14 -3.35
CA ASN A 31 -14.66 -26.52 -4.62
C ASN A 31 -14.44 -25.00 -4.60
N HIS A 32 -15.12 -24.26 -3.71
CA HIS A 32 -14.98 -22.80 -3.63
C HIS A 32 -13.54 -22.34 -3.31
N PRO A 33 -12.81 -22.94 -2.35
CA PRO A 33 -11.39 -22.62 -2.15
C PRO A 33 -10.54 -22.81 -3.41
N THR A 34 -10.81 -23.84 -4.20
CA THR A 34 -10.09 -24.12 -5.45
C THR A 34 -10.44 -23.10 -6.53
N ILE A 35 -11.73 -22.78 -6.71
CA ILE A 35 -12.19 -21.73 -7.63
C ILE A 35 -11.58 -20.37 -7.28
N ASN A 36 -11.54 -20.01 -6.00
CA ASN A 36 -10.90 -18.78 -5.52
C ASN A 36 -9.41 -18.74 -5.87
N LYS A 37 -8.68 -19.86 -5.72
CA LYS A 37 -7.28 -19.96 -6.15
C LYS A 37 -7.13 -19.78 -7.66
N PHE A 38 -8.03 -20.33 -8.47
CA PHE A 38 -8.01 -20.15 -9.93
C PHE A 38 -8.24 -18.71 -10.34
N ILE A 39 -9.19 -18.03 -9.70
CA ILE A 39 -9.46 -16.60 -9.90
C ILE A 39 -8.19 -15.78 -9.60
N VAL A 40 -7.57 -16.01 -8.44
CA VAL A 40 -6.35 -15.29 -8.05
C VAL A 40 -5.21 -15.58 -9.02
N LYS A 41 -4.98 -16.84 -9.39
CA LYS A 41 -3.95 -17.22 -10.37
C LYS A 41 -4.17 -16.52 -11.71
N ALA A 42 -5.40 -16.51 -12.23
CA ALA A 42 -5.74 -15.81 -13.46
C ALA A 42 -5.50 -14.30 -13.37
N PHE A 43 -5.86 -13.70 -12.23
CA PHE A 43 -5.58 -12.28 -11.96
C PHE A 43 -4.08 -11.98 -11.95
N LEU A 44 -3.27 -12.82 -11.29
CA LEU A 44 -1.81 -12.68 -11.23
C LEU A 44 -1.16 -12.87 -12.60
N GLU A 45 -1.59 -13.87 -13.37
CA GLU A 45 -1.07 -14.09 -14.73
C GLU A 45 -1.36 -12.90 -15.65
N LYS A 46 -2.52 -12.26 -15.48
CA LYS A 46 -2.98 -11.13 -16.29
C LYS A 46 -2.33 -9.79 -15.90
N ASN A 47 -1.84 -9.65 -14.67
CA ASN A 47 -1.31 -8.40 -14.13
C ASN A 47 0.17 -8.42 -13.73
N ASN A 48 0.81 -9.57 -13.49
CA ASN A 48 2.25 -9.63 -13.20
C ASN A 48 3.11 -9.91 -14.46
N LYS A 49 2.51 -10.34 -15.57
CA LYS A 49 3.22 -10.49 -16.86
C LYS A 49 3.34 -9.10 -17.51
N GLY A 50 4.55 -8.70 -17.91
CA GLY A 50 4.97 -7.32 -18.24
C GLY A 50 4.19 -6.53 -19.31
N ASN A 51 3.12 -7.10 -19.87
CA ASN A 51 2.18 -6.43 -20.78
C ASN A 51 0.89 -5.95 -20.08
N PHE A 52 0.84 -5.92 -18.73
CA PHE A 52 -0.27 -5.44 -17.88
C PHE A 52 -1.58 -5.15 -18.63
N SER A 53 -2.52 -6.10 -18.64
CA SER A 53 -3.77 -5.85 -19.38
C SER A 53 -4.65 -4.79 -18.72
N MET A 54 -4.55 -4.60 -17.40
CA MET A 54 -5.32 -3.59 -16.67
C MET A 54 -4.49 -2.33 -16.43
N LYS A 55 -4.88 -1.22 -17.07
CA LYS A 55 -4.20 0.09 -16.94
C LYS A 55 -4.05 0.55 -15.48
N LYS A 56 -5.02 0.22 -14.61
CA LYS A 56 -5.02 0.53 -13.17
C LYS A 56 -3.79 -0.03 -12.44
N PHE A 57 -3.27 -1.17 -12.87
CA PHE A 57 -2.23 -1.92 -12.14
C PHE A 57 -0.85 -1.88 -12.81
N LYS A 58 -0.59 -0.94 -13.74
CA LYS A 58 0.69 -0.82 -14.45
C LYS A 58 1.91 -0.76 -13.52
N LEU A 59 1.79 -0.11 -12.36
CA LEU A 59 2.86 0.05 -11.37
C LEU A 59 2.67 -0.83 -10.13
N TYR A 60 1.79 -1.83 -10.22
CA TYR A 60 1.54 -2.76 -9.14
C TYR A 60 2.32 -4.05 -9.35
N GLU A 61 2.73 -4.67 -8.27
CA GLU A 61 3.26 -6.02 -8.25
C GLU A 61 2.55 -6.80 -7.13
N PHE A 62 2.01 -7.97 -7.47
CA PHE A 62 1.22 -8.77 -6.54
C PHE A 62 2.01 -10.02 -6.11
N LYS A 63 2.27 -10.18 -4.81
CA LYS A 63 2.95 -11.34 -4.19
C LYS A 63 2.07 -11.97 -3.12
N LEU A 64 0.89 -12.43 -3.56
CA LEU A 64 -0.18 -12.92 -2.69
C LEU A 64 0.12 -14.27 -2.03
N ASP A 65 1.18 -14.95 -2.44
CA ASP A 65 1.65 -16.25 -1.96
C ASP A 65 2.84 -16.14 -0.98
N ARG A 66 3.36 -14.93 -0.72
CA ARG A 66 4.60 -14.76 0.06
C ARG A 66 4.42 -14.13 1.44
N VAL A 67 3.57 -13.11 1.55
CA VAL A 67 3.40 -12.37 2.80
C VAL A 67 2.49 -13.16 3.73
N LYS A 68 2.93 -13.44 4.97
CA LYS A 68 2.06 -14.05 5.98
C LYS A 68 1.35 -12.97 6.79
N LEU A 69 0.03 -13.14 6.96
CA LEU A 69 -0.85 -12.23 7.67
C LEU A 69 -1.60 -13.01 8.76
N ARG A 70 -1.59 -12.47 9.97
CA ARG A 70 -2.22 -13.08 11.14
C ARG A 70 -3.68 -12.64 11.26
N GLY A 71 -4.61 -13.58 11.40
CA GLY A 71 -6.04 -13.29 11.51
C GLY A 71 -6.86 -14.47 12.00
N ASN A 72 -8.17 -14.26 12.13
CA ASN A 72 -9.12 -15.29 12.54
C ASN A 72 -9.58 -16.12 11.33
N TYR A 73 -9.58 -17.43 11.47
CA TYR A 73 -10.09 -18.36 10.46
C TYR A 73 -10.97 -19.42 11.14
N ILE A 74 -11.92 -19.96 10.37
CA ILE A 74 -12.74 -21.09 10.78
C ILE A 74 -11.84 -22.33 10.89
N SER A 75 -11.62 -22.84 12.10
CA SER A 75 -10.78 -24.01 12.35
C SER A 75 -11.56 -25.32 12.35
N LYS A 76 -12.87 -25.25 12.65
CA LYS A 76 -13.81 -26.37 12.54
C LYS A 76 -15.12 -25.88 11.95
N THR A 77 -15.67 -26.65 11.01
CA THR A 77 -17.02 -26.40 10.48
C THR A 77 -18.08 -26.62 11.56
N GLY A 78 -19.25 -26.03 11.37
CA GLY A 78 -20.42 -26.34 12.17
C GLY A 78 -21.69 -25.83 11.49
N LEU A 79 -22.81 -26.47 11.83
CA LEU A 79 -24.08 -26.20 11.17
C LEU A 79 -24.75 -24.90 11.62
N PHE A 80 -24.57 -24.52 12.89
CA PHE A 80 -25.27 -23.40 13.50
C PHE A 80 -24.30 -22.46 14.22
N ASN A 81 -24.72 -21.22 14.42
CA ASN A 81 -24.03 -20.33 15.34
C ASN A 81 -24.30 -20.77 16.79
N PRO A 82 -23.31 -20.74 17.71
CA PRO A 82 -23.51 -20.99 19.13
C PRO A 82 -24.76 -20.32 19.76
N SER A 83 -25.14 -19.13 19.29
CA SER A 83 -26.32 -18.40 19.78
C SER A 83 -27.67 -18.92 19.26
N GLU A 84 -27.68 -19.71 18.19
CA GLU A 84 -28.90 -20.23 17.55
C GLU A 84 -29.33 -21.58 18.13
N ILE A 85 -28.42 -22.24 18.84
CA ILE A 85 -28.65 -23.56 19.44
C ILE A 85 -29.68 -23.50 20.57
N ASP A 86 -29.96 -22.35 21.18
CA ASP A 86 -31.01 -22.27 22.20
C ASP A 86 -32.43 -22.44 21.62
N ARG A 87 -32.61 -22.40 20.30
CA ARG A 87 -33.91 -22.60 19.62
C ARG A 87 -34.16 -24.02 19.11
N ILE A 88 -33.12 -24.86 19.03
CA ILE A 88 -33.19 -26.24 18.55
C ILE A 88 -32.67 -27.11 19.69
N ASP A 89 -33.44 -28.10 20.14
CA ASP A 89 -32.99 -29.01 21.20
C ASP A 89 -31.57 -29.54 20.89
N LYS A 90 -30.60 -29.19 21.76
CA LYS A 90 -29.17 -29.52 21.62
C LYS A 90 -28.96 -31.00 21.35
N ASP A 91 -29.78 -31.86 21.95
CA ASP A 91 -29.67 -33.31 21.82
C ASP A 91 -30.21 -33.79 20.47
N MET A 92 -31.26 -33.15 19.93
CA MET A 92 -31.78 -33.42 18.59
C MET A 92 -30.79 -32.96 17.51
N ALA A 93 -30.20 -31.77 17.66
CA ALA A 93 -29.22 -31.24 16.71
C ALA A 93 -27.91 -32.05 16.69
N ASN A 94 -27.39 -32.42 17.86
CA ASN A 94 -26.20 -33.28 17.95
C ASN A 94 -26.46 -34.70 17.42
N TRP A 95 -27.65 -35.26 17.64
CA TRP A 95 -28.02 -36.61 17.18
C TRP A 95 -28.21 -36.68 15.64
N LEU A 96 -28.77 -35.63 15.03
CA LEU A 96 -29.03 -35.58 13.58
C LEU A 96 -27.84 -35.12 12.72
N TYR A 97 -26.77 -34.55 13.31
CA TYR A 97 -25.80 -33.80 12.51
C TYR A 97 -24.32 -33.79 12.96
N GLY A 98 -23.95 -34.24 14.16
CA GLY A 98 -22.55 -34.18 14.63
C GLY A 98 -22.17 -32.89 15.38
N GLU A 99 -20.95 -32.35 15.22
CA GLU A 99 -20.54 -31.07 15.87
C GLU A 99 -21.46 -29.92 15.41
N THR A 100 -22.20 -29.32 16.35
CA THR A 100 -23.31 -28.39 16.05
C THR A 100 -22.87 -26.93 15.82
N THR A 101 -21.70 -26.53 16.31
CA THR A 101 -21.17 -25.15 16.21
C THR A 101 -19.82 -25.09 15.53
N TYR A 102 -19.58 -24.03 14.76
CA TYR A 102 -18.26 -23.75 14.21
C TYR A 102 -17.32 -23.15 15.27
N THR A 103 -16.01 -23.26 15.04
CA THR A 103 -14.99 -22.59 15.86
C THR A 103 -14.08 -21.72 15.02
N GLU A 104 -13.66 -20.58 15.57
CA GLU A 104 -12.60 -19.74 15.00
C GLU A 104 -11.32 -19.85 15.81
N ASP A 105 -10.19 -19.97 15.13
CA ASP A 105 -8.86 -19.85 15.70
C ASP A 105 -8.07 -18.71 15.04
N ILE A 106 -6.96 -18.33 15.67
CA ILE A 106 -6.02 -17.35 15.11
C ILE A 106 -4.89 -18.09 14.41
N GLY A 107 -4.56 -17.70 13.17
CA GLY A 107 -3.48 -18.30 12.41
C GLY A 107 -2.81 -17.35 11.43
N ASP A 108 -1.65 -17.77 10.93
CA ASP A 108 -0.87 -17.05 9.92
C ASP A 108 -1.08 -17.70 8.55
N LYS A 109 -1.65 -16.95 7.61
CA LYS A 109 -1.93 -17.40 6.24
C LYS A 109 -1.45 -16.37 5.22
N THR A 110 -1.15 -16.80 4.00
CA THR A 110 -0.87 -15.87 2.91
C THR A 110 -2.16 -15.21 2.41
N PRO A 111 -2.13 -14.05 1.72
CA PRO A 111 -3.31 -13.51 1.05
C PRO A 111 -4.05 -14.54 0.19
N LEU A 112 -3.32 -15.36 -0.57
CA LEU A 112 -3.90 -16.44 -1.37
C LEU A 112 -4.64 -17.46 -0.49
N ASP A 113 -4.04 -17.86 0.63
CA ASP A 113 -4.67 -18.80 1.57
C ASP A 113 -5.85 -18.17 2.31
N TRP A 114 -5.82 -16.87 2.61
CA TRP A 114 -6.95 -16.14 3.18
C TRP A 114 -8.13 -16.06 2.20
N ILE A 115 -7.85 -15.76 0.93
CA ILE A 115 -8.85 -15.74 -0.13
C ILE A 115 -9.43 -17.14 -0.36
N ALA A 116 -8.58 -18.18 -0.38
CA ALA A 116 -9.04 -19.56 -0.48
C ALA A 116 -9.88 -19.98 0.75
N HIS A 117 -9.45 -19.59 1.94
CA HIS A 117 -10.19 -19.84 3.19
C HIS A 117 -11.55 -19.15 3.20
N GLY A 118 -11.63 -17.91 2.71
CA GLY A 118 -12.90 -17.20 2.54
C GLY A 118 -13.86 -17.93 1.59
N GLY A 119 -13.33 -18.64 0.59
CA GLY A 119 -14.13 -19.53 -0.26
C GLY A 119 -14.87 -20.61 0.53
N TYR A 120 -14.26 -21.10 1.61
CA TYR A 120 -14.84 -22.09 2.51
C TYR A 120 -15.66 -21.46 3.64
N SER A 121 -15.19 -20.38 4.27
CA SER A 121 -15.85 -19.82 5.44
C SER A 121 -17.16 -19.08 5.14
N ALA A 122 -17.42 -18.73 3.88
CA ALA A 122 -18.71 -18.17 3.47
C ALA A 122 -19.86 -19.16 3.73
N ASP A 123 -19.61 -20.47 3.59
CA ASP A 123 -20.58 -21.52 3.87
C ASP A 123 -20.68 -21.86 5.36
N VAL A 124 -20.09 -21.08 6.27
CA VAL A 124 -20.08 -21.40 7.70
C VAL A 124 -20.70 -20.25 8.51
N PRO A 125 -21.78 -20.50 9.28
CA PRO A 125 -22.40 -21.80 9.55
C PRO A 125 -23.27 -22.32 8.39
N GLU A 126 -23.19 -23.62 8.10
CA GLU A 126 -23.73 -24.23 6.86
C GLU A 126 -25.22 -23.99 6.65
N VAL A 127 -26.04 -24.22 7.67
CA VAL A 127 -27.50 -24.12 7.55
C VAL A 127 -27.96 -22.68 7.32
N PRO A 128 -27.65 -21.71 8.19
CA PRO A 128 -28.06 -20.33 7.94
C PRO A 128 -27.40 -19.72 6.72
N ALA A 129 -26.13 -20.03 6.44
CA ALA A 129 -25.45 -19.53 5.26
C ALA A 129 -26.25 -19.94 4.00
N SER A 130 -26.59 -21.23 3.84
CA SER A 130 -27.27 -21.77 2.65
C SER A 130 -28.49 -20.96 2.14
N PHE A 131 -29.33 -20.42 3.04
CA PHE A 131 -30.48 -19.58 2.66
C PHE A 131 -30.12 -18.27 1.96
N ARG A 132 -28.86 -17.86 2.04
CA ARG A 132 -28.33 -16.57 1.61
C ARG A 132 -27.39 -16.67 0.41
N HIS A 133 -27.20 -17.85 -0.20
CA HIS A 133 -26.33 -17.99 -1.39
C HIS A 133 -27.09 -17.88 -2.71
N PHE A 134 -28.40 -17.64 -2.67
CA PHE A 134 -29.27 -17.56 -3.84
C PHE A 134 -29.45 -16.13 -4.33
N TYR A 135 -29.48 -15.96 -5.65
CA TYR A 135 -29.70 -14.68 -6.31
C TYR A 135 -30.37 -14.88 -7.67
N ASP A 136 -31.70 -14.79 -7.74
CA ASP A 136 -32.41 -14.82 -9.02
C ASP A 136 -32.39 -13.44 -9.72
N PRO A 137 -31.59 -13.26 -10.79
CA PRO A 137 -31.47 -11.98 -11.46
C PRO A 137 -32.72 -11.58 -12.25
N THR A 138 -33.66 -12.51 -12.47
CA THR A 138 -34.87 -12.29 -13.26
C THR A 138 -36.03 -11.74 -12.42
N ARG A 139 -35.91 -11.80 -11.09
CA ARG A 139 -36.89 -11.29 -10.13
C ARG A 139 -36.70 -9.80 -9.86
N PRO A 140 -37.77 -9.09 -9.47
CA PRO A 140 -37.66 -7.69 -9.04
C PRO A 140 -36.84 -7.57 -7.75
N ASP A 141 -36.29 -6.37 -7.50
CA ASP A 141 -35.57 -6.08 -6.26
C ASP A 141 -36.44 -6.39 -5.02
N GLY A 142 -35.85 -7.05 -4.02
CA GLY A 142 -36.57 -7.54 -2.84
C GLY A 142 -37.10 -8.98 -2.97
N GLU A 143 -37.20 -9.54 -4.18
CA GLU A 143 -37.66 -10.92 -4.42
C GLU A 143 -36.57 -11.81 -5.06
N LYS A 144 -35.32 -11.34 -5.08
CA LYS A 144 -34.18 -12.07 -5.67
C LYS A 144 -33.60 -13.16 -4.76
N HIS A 145 -34.03 -13.20 -3.51
CA HIS A 145 -33.60 -14.19 -2.51
C HIS A 145 -34.29 -15.53 -2.74
N LEU A 146 -33.88 -16.57 -2.01
CA LEU A 146 -34.51 -17.88 -2.11
C LEU A 146 -36.00 -17.82 -1.75
N THR A 147 -36.89 -18.03 -2.71
CA THR A 147 -38.35 -18.07 -2.48
C THR A 147 -38.94 -19.48 -2.58
N ASP A 148 -38.11 -20.49 -2.83
CA ASP A 148 -38.57 -21.84 -3.09
C ASP A 148 -38.87 -22.64 -1.82
N ASP A 149 -39.81 -23.56 -1.95
CA ASP A 149 -40.08 -24.61 -0.98
C ASP A 149 -39.35 -25.88 -1.40
N VAL A 150 -38.47 -26.38 -0.54
CA VAL A 150 -37.70 -27.60 -0.83
C VAL A 150 -38.65 -28.79 -1.13
N ASN A 151 -38.41 -29.50 -2.23
CA ASN A 151 -39.26 -30.61 -2.67
C ASN A 151 -39.26 -31.82 -1.71
N SER A 152 -38.22 -32.00 -0.90
CA SER A 152 -38.18 -33.04 0.16
C SER A 152 -39.09 -32.68 1.33
N LYS A 153 -40.07 -33.55 1.65
CA LYS A 153 -41.03 -33.34 2.75
C LYS A 153 -40.38 -33.11 4.12
N LEU A 154 -39.28 -33.82 4.42
CA LEU A 154 -38.57 -33.69 5.69
C LEU A 154 -37.83 -32.34 5.76
N LEU A 155 -37.15 -31.97 4.68
CA LEU A 155 -36.37 -30.73 4.64
C LEU A 155 -37.26 -29.50 4.52
N ASN A 156 -38.42 -29.61 3.87
CA ASN A 156 -39.45 -28.56 3.87
C ASN A 156 -39.96 -28.27 5.30
N LEU A 157 -40.10 -29.29 6.15
CA LEU A 157 -40.46 -29.10 7.56
C LEU A 157 -39.36 -28.33 8.31
N ILE A 158 -38.09 -28.65 8.07
CA ILE A 158 -36.94 -27.96 8.70
C ILE A 158 -36.84 -26.52 8.18
N GLN A 159 -36.98 -26.30 6.87
CA GLN A 159 -37.04 -24.99 6.25
C GLN A 159 -38.16 -24.12 6.84
N LYS A 160 -39.32 -24.69 7.19
CA LYS A 160 -40.41 -23.95 7.85
C LYS A 160 -40.11 -23.56 9.30
N ILE A 161 -39.24 -24.30 9.97
CA ILE A 161 -38.79 -23.98 11.34
C ILE A 161 -37.73 -22.88 11.32
N LEU A 162 -36.90 -22.83 10.28
CA LEU A 162 -35.86 -21.83 10.10
C LEU A 162 -36.38 -20.63 9.32
N THR A 163 -36.40 -19.45 9.95
CA THR A 163 -36.89 -18.25 9.26
C THR A 163 -35.97 -17.87 8.10
N ASN A 164 -36.51 -17.85 6.87
CA ASN A 164 -35.82 -17.31 5.72
C ASN A 164 -35.52 -15.82 5.98
N PRO A 165 -34.25 -15.39 5.88
CA PRO A 165 -33.85 -14.00 6.13
C PRO A 165 -34.37 -13.01 5.07
N ASN A 166 -34.95 -13.49 3.97
CA ASN A 166 -35.41 -12.69 2.82
C ASN A 166 -34.28 -11.78 2.28
N THR A 167 -33.06 -12.30 2.25
CA THR A 167 -31.87 -11.62 1.73
C THR A 167 -31.20 -12.47 0.66
N ASP A 168 -30.84 -11.84 -0.45
CA ASP A 168 -30.16 -12.51 -1.56
C ASP A 168 -28.63 -12.51 -1.37
N GLY A 169 -27.95 -13.41 -2.08
CA GLY A 169 -26.50 -13.60 -1.89
C GLY A 169 -25.64 -12.43 -2.30
N VAL A 170 -26.08 -11.62 -3.26
CA VAL A 170 -25.34 -10.41 -3.62
C VAL A 170 -25.45 -9.37 -2.51
N SER A 171 -26.66 -9.11 -2.02
CA SER A 171 -26.91 -8.16 -0.92
C SER A 171 -26.20 -8.60 0.36
N TRP A 172 -26.23 -9.89 0.69
CA TRP A 172 -25.58 -10.46 1.86
C TRP A 172 -24.06 -10.42 1.78
N ALA A 173 -23.45 -10.81 0.66
CA ALA A 173 -22.01 -10.76 0.48
C ALA A 173 -21.47 -9.32 0.42
N VAL A 174 -22.25 -8.38 -0.12
CA VAL A 174 -21.87 -6.96 -0.13
C VAL A 174 -21.98 -6.34 1.26
N GLY A 175 -22.90 -6.81 2.10
CA GLY A 175 -23.12 -6.32 3.46
C GLY A 175 -24.16 -5.21 3.53
N GLU A 176 -25.19 -5.26 2.67
CA GLU A 176 -26.34 -4.34 2.77
C GLU A 176 -27.13 -4.63 4.03
N ALA A 177 -27.72 -3.64 4.70
CA ALA A 177 -28.47 -3.89 5.94
C ALA A 177 -29.70 -4.79 5.69
N GLY A 178 -29.74 -5.95 6.33
CA GLY A 178 -30.84 -6.90 6.36
C GLY A 178 -31.13 -7.32 7.80
N ALA A 179 -32.21 -8.06 8.03
CA ALA A 179 -32.55 -8.60 9.34
C ALA A 179 -31.64 -9.79 9.71
N TYR A 180 -30.35 -9.52 9.91
CA TYR A 180 -29.32 -10.55 10.09
C TYR A 180 -29.31 -11.22 11.47
N GLY A 181 -30.06 -10.66 12.44
CA GLY A 181 -30.13 -11.23 13.78
C GLY A 181 -28.73 -11.41 14.39
N VAL A 182 -28.43 -12.62 14.89
CA VAL A 182 -27.16 -12.97 15.54
C VAL A 182 -26.06 -13.41 14.55
N LEU A 183 -26.35 -13.38 13.25
CA LEU A 183 -25.44 -13.77 12.15
C LEU A 183 -24.87 -12.55 11.44
N GLU A 184 -24.42 -11.55 12.20
CA GLU A 184 -23.79 -10.36 11.63
C GLU A 184 -22.57 -10.78 10.78
N HIS A 185 -22.71 -10.68 9.47
CA HIS A 185 -21.72 -11.12 8.51
C HIS A 185 -20.55 -10.13 8.50
N ASN A 186 -19.49 -10.46 9.23
CA ASN A 186 -18.37 -9.55 9.46
C ASN A 186 -17.45 -9.40 8.24
N TYR A 187 -17.39 -10.41 7.37
CA TYR A 187 -16.43 -10.50 6.26
C TYR A 187 -17.09 -10.22 4.91
N THR A 188 -17.84 -9.13 4.83
CA THR A 188 -18.48 -8.65 3.59
C THR A 188 -17.53 -7.84 2.71
N TRP A 189 -17.94 -7.57 1.46
CA TRP A 189 -17.23 -6.68 0.54
C TRP A 189 -16.99 -5.29 1.13
N GLU A 190 -18.03 -4.65 1.68
CA GLU A 190 -17.92 -3.29 2.23
C GLU A 190 -17.00 -3.27 3.47
N ASN A 191 -17.13 -4.23 4.38
CA ASN A 191 -16.23 -4.35 5.53
C ASN A 191 -14.78 -4.63 5.08
N GLY A 192 -14.61 -5.45 4.05
CA GLY A 192 -13.34 -5.70 3.40
C GLY A 192 -12.64 -4.43 2.93
N LYS A 193 -13.37 -3.55 2.23
CA LYS A 193 -12.86 -2.23 1.82
C LYS A 193 -12.53 -1.33 3.01
N VAL A 194 -13.35 -1.37 4.07
CA VAL A 194 -13.07 -0.67 5.35
C VAL A 194 -11.77 -1.18 5.97
N PHE A 195 -11.53 -2.49 5.97
CA PHE A 195 -10.29 -3.08 6.48
C PHE A 195 -9.07 -2.68 5.64
N ILE A 196 -9.18 -2.65 4.30
CA ILE A 196 -8.11 -2.13 3.43
C ILE A 196 -7.80 -0.67 3.75
N LYS A 197 -8.83 0.18 3.83
CA LYS A 197 -8.66 1.59 4.19
C LYS A 197 -8.00 1.71 5.56
N GLY A 198 -8.47 0.97 6.55
CA GLY A 198 -7.87 0.95 7.89
C GLY A 198 -6.41 0.52 7.85
N ALA A 199 -6.05 -0.52 7.09
CA ALA A 199 -4.68 -1.01 6.98
C ALA A 199 -3.74 -0.02 6.26
N LEU A 200 -4.26 0.79 5.35
CA LEU A 200 -3.49 1.82 4.66
C LEU A 200 -3.30 3.09 5.51
N GLU A 201 -4.25 3.38 6.41
CA GLU A 201 -4.23 4.55 7.30
C GLU A 201 -3.63 4.27 8.69
N GLU A 202 -3.44 3.00 9.05
CA GLU A 202 -2.82 2.57 10.30
C GLU A 202 -1.29 2.68 10.22
N LYS A 203 -0.67 3.07 11.33
CA LYS A 203 0.78 3.22 11.48
C LYS A 203 1.43 1.95 12.03
N ASP A 204 0.72 1.25 12.92
CA ASP A 204 1.23 0.03 13.55
C ASP A 204 1.26 -1.15 12.56
N SER A 205 2.46 -1.69 12.30
CA SER A 205 2.66 -2.76 11.33
C SER A 205 1.83 -4.02 11.61
N GLU A 206 1.62 -4.39 12.88
CA GLU A 206 0.91 -5.62 13.22
C GLU A 206 -0.61 -5.44 13.05
N LYS A 207 -1.15 -4.29 13.44
CA LYS A 207 -2.54 -3.93 13.15
C LYS A 207 -2.82 -3.85 11.65
N ARG A 208 -1.88 -3.29 10.87
CA ARG A 208 -1.99 -3.27 9.40
C ARG A 208 -2.11 -4.69 8.83
N LYS A 209 -1.25 -5.61 9.28
CA LYS A 209 -1.29 -7.02 8.85
C LYS A 209 -2.60 -7.71 9.26
N ALA A 210 -3.07 -7.48 10.48
CA ALA A 210 -4.33 -8.05 10.96
C ALA A 210 -5.54 -7.53 10.17
N LEU A 211 -5.57 -6.23 9.85
CA LEU A 211 -6.60 -5.65 9.00
C LEU A 211 -6.53 -6.21 7.57
N MET A 212 -5.34 -6.37 7.01
CA MET A 212 -5.19 -7.01 5.70
C MET A 212 -5.61 -8.49 5.69
N ALA A 213 -5.39 -9.23 6.77
CA ALA A 213 -5.90 -10.61 6.89
C ALA A 213 -7.43 -10.64 6.79
N LYS A 214 -8.11 -9.75 7.52
CA LYS A 214 -9.58 -9.61 7.44
C LYS A 214 -10.03 -9.20 6.04
N ALA A 215 -9.34 -8.24 5.43
CA ALA A 215 -9.63 -7.81 4.07
C ALA A 215 -9.52 -8.95 3.04
N TRP A 216 -8.50 -9.80 3.14
CA TRP A 216 -8.35 -10.92 2.20
C TRP A 216 -9.36 -12.03 2.43
N ARG A 217 -9.75 -12.29 3.70
CA ARG A 217 -10.86 -13.19 4.00
C ARG A 217 -12.17 -12.65 3.43
N SER A 218 -12.47 -11.37 3.61
CA SER A 218 -13.65 -10.71 3.02
C SER A 218 -13.69 -10.82 1.49
N LEU A 219 -12.54 -10.70 0.84
CA LEU A 219 -12.46 -10.93 -0.61
C LEU A 219 -12.77 -12.38 -0.95
N GLY A 220 -12.22 -13.33 -0.20
CA GLY A 220 -12.51 -14.75 -0.39
C GLY A 220 -14.00 -15.09 -0.27
N GLU A 221 -14.67 -14.56 0.76
CA GLU A 221 -16.12 -14.75 0.96
C GLU A 221 -16.95 -14.01 -0.11
N THR A 222 -16.45 -12.89 -0.65
CA THR A 222 -17.09 -12.26 -1.82
C THR A 222 -16.90 -13.08 -3.10
N LEU A 223 -15.72 -13.67 -3.30
CA LEU A 223 -15.45 -14.51 -4.47
C LEU A 223 -16.24 -15.83 -4.42
N HIS A 224 -16.56 -16.32 -3.21
CA HIS A 224 -17.54 -17.39 -3.03
C HIS A 224 -18.88 -17.01 -3.67
N MET A 225 -19.45 -15.85 -3.35
CA MET A 225 -20.70 -15.37 -4.00
C MET A 225 -20.57 -15.22 -5.52
N ILE A 226 -19.40 -14.86 -6.03
CA ILE A 226 -19.16 -14.85 -7.49
C ILE A 226 -19.21 -16.27 -8.07
N ALA A 227 -18.70 -17.28 -7.36
CA ALA A 227 -18.82 -18.67 -7.77
C ALA A 227 -20.29 -19.14 -7.74
N ASP A 228 -21.06 -18.78 -6.71
CA ASP A 228 -22.50 -19.09 -6.61
C ASP A 228 -23.30 -18.50 -7.77
N ASN A 229 -23.00 -17.26 -8.17
CA ASN A 229 -23.64 -16.66 -9.35
C ASN A 229 -23.26 -17.35 -10.67
N GLY A 230 -22.23 -18.20 -10.66
CA GLY A 230 -21.88 -19.12 -11.74
C GLY A 230 -22.48 -20.52 -11.59
N CYS A 231 -23.28 -20.77 -10.56
CA CYS A 231 -23.99 -22.01 -10.33
C CYS A 231 -25.48 -21.86 -10.73
N PRO A 232 -26.00 -22.67 -11.67
CA PRO A 232 -27.39 -22.56 -12.13
C PRO A 232 -28.43 -22.61 -11.01
N SER A 233 -28.23 -23.44 -9.99
CA SER A 233 -29.18 -23.63 -8.89
C SER A 233 -29.33 -22.39 -8.03
N HIS A 234 -28.21 -21.73 -7.75
CA HIS A 234 -28.16 -20.50 -6.96
C HIS A 234 -28.84 -19.32 -7.67
N VAL A 235 -28.73 -19.24 -9.00
CA VAL A 235 -29.32 -18.13 -9.76
C VAL A 235 -30.74 -18.39 -10.23
N ARG A 236 -31.28 -19.58 -9.96
CA ARG A 236 -32.67 -19.96 -10.30
C ARG A 236 -33.49 -20.31 -9.06
N ASN A 237 -33.02 -19.89 -7.89
CA ASN A 237 -33.67 -20.16 -6.60
C ASN A 237 -34.07 -21.65 -6.47
N ASP A 238 -33.22 -22.56 -6.93
CA ASP A 238 -33.51 -23.99 -6.93
C ASP A 238 -32.90 -24.64 -5.69
N ALA A 239 -33.70 -24.74 -4.62
CA ALA A 239 -33.19 -25.14 -3.31
C ALA A 239 -33.00 -26.66 -3.21
N HIS A 240 -31.75 -27.05 -3.06
CA HIS A 240 -31.32 -28.44 -3.03
C HIS A 240 -30.59 -28.84 -1.73
N PRO A 241 -31.22 -28.76 -0.55
CA PRO A 241 -30.56 -29.16 0.68
C PRO A 241 -30.26 -30.67 0.67
N SER A 242 -29.01 -31.01 0.96
CA SER A 242 -28.58 -32.39 1.17
C SER A 242 -28.45 -32.67 2.67
N ILE A 243 -28.81 -33.89 3.08
CA ILE A 243 -28.61 -34.32 4.48
C ILE A 243 -27.14 -34.77 4.59
N PRO A 244 -26.35 -34.30 5.56
CA PRO A 244 -24.92 -34.60 5.69
C PRO A 244 -24.61 -36.07 6.04
N PHE A 245 -25.62 -36.94 6.06
CA PHE A 245 -25.46 -38.39 6.13
C PHE A 245 -25.58 -38.99 4.73
N ARG A 246 -24.48 -39.50 4.16
CA ARG A 246 -24.40 -40.12 2.82
C ARG A 246 -25.38 -41.29 2.60
N THR A 247 -25.86 -41.96 3.67
CA THR A 247 -26.91 -42.99 3.57
C THR A 247 -28.33 -42.42 3.53
N MET A 248 -28.49 -41.14 3.89
CA MET A 248 -29.74 -40.38 3.80
C MET A 248 -29.73 -39.28 2.75
N SER A 249 -28.69 -39.16 1.91
CA SER A 249 -28.75 -38.33 0.70
C SER A 249 -29.88 -38.77 -0.24
N TYR A 250 -30.28 -40.06 -0.17
CA TYR A 250 -31.51 -40.60 -0.77
C TYR A 250 -32.82 -39.99 -0.23
N PHE A 251 -32.79 -39.26 0.89
CA PHE A 251 -33.95 -38.55 1.48
C PHE A 251 -33.84 -37.02 1.33
N GLY A 252 -32.71 -36.50 0.83
CA GLY A 252 -32.54 -35.11 0.39
C GLY A 252 -32.76 -34.96 -1.11
N ASN A 253 -32.69 -33.73 -1.60
CA ASN A 253 -32.74 -33.43 -3.04
C ASN A 253 -31.51 -32.61 -3.40
N PRO A 254 -30.32 -33.21 -3.43
CA PRO A 254 -29.08 -32.46 -3.59
C PRO A 254 -28.89 -31.93 -5.02
N ASP A 255 -28.12 -30.85 -5.17
CA ASP A 255 -27.90 -30.24 -6.48
C ASP A 255 -27.01 -31.14 -7.33
N THR A 256 -27.58 -31.62 -8.44
CA THR A 256 -26.89 -32.49 -9.39
C THR A 256 -25.61 -31.86 -9.93
N TYR A 257 -25.60 -30.55 -10.18
CA TYR A 257 -24.39 -29.87 -10.68
C TYR A 257 -23.30 -29.85 -9.63
N GLU A 258 -23.58 -29.34 -8.42
CA GLU A 258 -22.59 -29.23 -7.36
C GLU A 258 -22.09 -30.58 -6.85
N GLU A 259 -22.97 -31.58 -6.69
CA GLU A 259 -22.58 -32.92 -6.27
C GLU A 259 -21.66 -33.59 -7.28
N MET A 260 -22.00 -33.55 -8.57
CA MET A 260 -21.14 -34.14 -9.60
C MET A 260 -19.80 -33.41 -9.70
N MET A 261 -19.78 -32.08 -9.54
CA MET A 261 -18.53 -31.31 -9.53
C MET A 261 -17.66 -31.63 -8.30
N ASP A 262 -18.26 -31.80 -7.12
CA ASP A 262 -17.57 -32.26 -5.91
C ASP A 262 -17.07 -33.71 -6.05
N GLU A 263 -17.87 -34.63 -6.59
CA GLU A 263 -17.45 -36.00 -6.86
C GLU A 263 -16.25 -36.05 -7.82
N LEU A 264 -16.25 -35.24 -8.89
CA LEU A 264 -15.12 -35.12 -9.80
C LEU A 264 -13.85 -34.68 -9.06
N GLN A 265 -13.96 -33.66 -8.20
CA GLN A 265 -12.84 -33.11 -7.45
C GLN A 265 -12.37 -34.04 -6.31
N LYS A 266 -13.26 -34.82 -5.70
CA LYS A 266 -12.92 -35.87 -4.72
C LYS A 266 -12.18 -37.04 -5.35
N ASN A 267 -12.54 -37.41 -6.57
CA ASN A 267 -11.92 -38.51 -7.31
C ASN A 267 -10.59 -38.12 -7.96
N ASN A 268 -10.40 -36.82 -8.26
CA ASN A 268 -9.16 -36.27 -8.80
C ASN A 268 -9.01 -34.81 -8.34
N ASP A 269 -8.04 -34.54 -7.46
CA ASP A 269 -7.78 -33.19 -6.91
C ASP A 269 -7.44 -32.13 -7.99
N GLY A 270 -7.19 -32.53 -9.24
CA GLY A 270 -7.02 -31.62 -10.39
C GLY A 270 -8.20 -31.62 -11.37
N ALA A 271 -9.36 -32.20 -11.05
CA ALA A 271 -10.46 -32.32 -12.01
C ALA A 271 -10.94 -30.96 -12.52
N LEU A 272 -11.07 -29.97 -11.63
CA LEU A 272 -11.46 -28.61 -12.03
C LEU A 272 -10.42 -27.91 -12.93
N ASP A 273 -9.16 -28.38 -12.96
CA ASP A 273 -8.11 -27.77 -13.78
C ASP A 273 -8.43 -27.87 -15.28
N GLU A 274 -9.19 -28.88 -15.70
CA GLU A 274 -9.53 -29.08 -17.13
C GLU A 274 -10.40 -27.93 -17.66
N PHE A 275 -11.29 -27.41 -16.81
CA PHE A 275 -12.22 -26.33 -17.18
C PHE A 275 -11.58 -24.94 -17.11
N GLN A 276 -10.50 -24.78 -16.33
CA GLN A 276 -9.85 -23.48 -16.13
C GLN A 276 -9.26 -22.90 -17.43
N SER A 277 -8.91 -23.77 -18.40
CA SER A 277 -8.27 -23.41 -19.66
C SER A 277 -9.25 -22.84 -20.71
N GLY A 278 -10.55 -22.95 -20.46
CA GLY A 278 -11.59 -22.48 -21.38
C GLY A 278 -11.57 -20.95 -21.59
N LYS A 279 -12.16 -20.53 -22.71
CA LYS A 279 -12.38 -19.11 -23.02
C LYS A 279 -13.78 -18.71 -22.54
N VAL A 280 -13.85 -17.57 -21.85
CA VAL A 280 -15.10 -16.91 -21.51
C VAL A 280 -15.82 -16.43 -22.78
N ASP A 281 -17.14 -16.37 -22.73
CA ASP A 281 -17.94 -15.72 -23.78
C ASP A 281 -17.47 -14.26 -24.00
N PRO A 282 -17.17 -13.83 -25.25
CA PRO A 282 -16.63 -12.50 -25.50
C PRO A 282 -17.56 -11.35 -25.11
N ASP A 283 -18.88 -11.52 -25.22
CA ASP A 283 -19.85 -10.48 -24.85
C ASP A 283 -19.92 -10.33 -23.33
N LEU A 284 -19.97 -11.46 -22.60
CA LEU A 284 -19.86 -11.46 -21.15
C LEU A 284 -18.55 -10.82 -20.69
N ALA A 285 -17.41 -11.21 -21.27
CA ALA A 285 -16.11 -10.63 -20.92
C ALA A 285 -16.10 -9.10 -21.08
N MET A 286 -16.65 -8.59 -22.19
CA MET A 286 -16.75 -7.16 -22.44
C MET A 286 -17.68 -6.45 -21.44
N LYS A 287 -18.80 -7.09 -21.07
CA LYS A 287 -19.73 -6.57 -20.05
C LYS A 287 -19.07 -6.50 -18.68
N LEU A 288 -18.31 -7.51 -18.29
CA LEU A 288 -17.58 -7.60 -17.02
C LEU A 288 -16.44 -6.57 -16.94
N GLU A 289 -15.71 -6.36 -18.05
CA GLU A 289 -14.64 -5.36 -18.12
C GLU A 289 -15.16 -3.94 -17.88
N LYS A 290 -16.33 -3.63 -18.44
CA LYS A 290 -17.01 -2.34 -18.29
C LYS A 290 -17.67 -2.15 -16.92
N SER A 291 -17.80 -3.20 -16.11
CA SER A 291 -18.43 -3.10 -14.80
C SER A 291 -17.64 -2.15 -13.89
N THR A 292 -18.37 -1.33 -13.14
CA THR A 292 -17.77 -0.36 -12.21
C THR A 292 -18.04 -0.67 -10.74
N THR A 293 -18.87 -1.68 -10.47
CA THR A 293 -19.17 -2.14 -9.11
C THR A 293 -19.24 -3.66 -9.04
N ILE A 294 -19.03 -4.24 -7.84
CA ILE A 294 -19.12 -5.68 -7.60
C ILE A 294 -20.52 -6.23 -7.85
N LYS A 295 -21.56 -5.47 -7.49
CA LYS A 295 -22.95 -5.85 -7.76
C LYS A 295 -23.23 -6.00 -9.25
N ASP A 296 -22.66 -5.12 -10.07
CA ASP A 296 -22.82 -5.18 -11.53
C ASP A 296 -22.06 -6.39 -12.12
N VAL A 297 -20.87 -6.71 -11.60
CA VAL A 297 -20.14 -7.96 -11.94
C VAL A 297 -20.98 -9.19 -11.59
N ALA A 298 -21.46 -9.26 -10.35
CA ALA A 298 -22.27 -10.36 -9.84
C ALA A 298 -23.56 -10.54 -10.65
N HIS A 299 -24.31 -9.45 -10.86
CA HIS A 299 -25.55 -9.47 -11.62
C HIS A 299 -25.34 -9.93 -13.08
N LYS A 300 -24.31 -9.44 -13.76
CA LYS A 300 -24.01 -9.85 -15.15
C LYS A 300 -23.67 -11.33 -15.27
N LEU A 301 -22.89 -11.86 -14.31
CA LEU A 301 -22.60 -13.29 -14.27
C LEU A 301 -23.88 -14.08 -13.98
N ALA A 302 -24.68 -13.67 -13.01
CA ALA A 302 -25.91 -14.34 -12.65
C ALA A 302 -26.91 -14.39 -13.83
N VAL A 303 -27.09 -13.27 -14.54
CA VAL A 303 -27.93 -13.22 -15.76
C VAL A 303 -27.42 -14.20 -16.80
N PHE A 304 -26.11 -14.20 -17.07
CA PHE A 304 -25.52 -15.14 -18.01
C PHE A 304 -25.77 -16.60 -17.59
N THR A 305 -25.58 -16.94 -16.33
CA THR A 305 -25.81 -18.30 -15.82
C THR A 305 -27.30 -18.68 -15.92
N ASN A 306 -28.20 -17.83 -15.45
CA ASN A 306 -29.65 -18.07 -15.43
C ASN A 306 -30.20 -18.26 -16.86
N GLU A 307 -29.82 -17.40 -17.80
CA GLU A 307 -30.35 -17.42 -19.16
C GLU A 307 -29.86 -18.60 -19.99
N ASN A 308 -28.70 -19.18 -19.67
CA ASN A 308 -28.04 -20.16 -20.53
C ASN A 308 -28.15 -21.60 -20.03
N PHE A 309 -28.40 -21.84 -18.74
CA PHE A 309 -28.27 -23.17 -18.15
C PHE A 309 -29.52 -23.65 -17.40
N PHE A 310 -29.78 -24.96 -17.50
CA PHE A 310 -30.77 -25.64 -16.67
C PHE A 310 -30.17 -26.05 -15.32
N THR A 311 -31.06 -26.19 -14.35
CA THR A 311 -30.89 -27.09 -13.21
C THR A 311 -31.77 -28.32 -13.49
N ASP A 312 -31.62 -29.40 -12.73
CA ASP A 312 -32.44 -30.60 -12.93
C ASP A 312 -33.94 -30.34 -12.76
N GLU A 313 -34.31 -29.42 -11.85
CA GLU A 313 -35.70 -29.15 -11.52
C GLU A 313 -36.32 -27.96 -12.26
N THR A 314 -35.53 -27.16 -12.97
CA THR A 314 -36.02 -26.01 -13.73
C THR A 314 -36.20 -26.28 -15.24
N ILE A 315 -35.96 -27.51 -15.69
CA ILE A 315 -36.10 -27.90 -17.10
C ILE A 315 -37.53 -27.65 -17.58
N SER A 316 -37.67 -26.92 -18.68
CA SER A 316 -38.98 -26.55 -19.23
C SER A 316 -38.97 -26.28 -20.72
N GLY A 317 -40.16 -26.33 -21.34
CA GLY A 317 -40.36 -26.03 -22.76
C GLY A 317 -41.05 -27.17 -23.48
N THR A 318 -40.79 -27.29 -24.79
CA THR A 318 -41.31 -28.39 -25.61
C THR A 318 -40.19 -29.36 -25.96
N ASP A 319 -40.38 -30.64 -25.66
CA ASP A 319 -39.41 -31.69 -25.97
C ASP A 319 -39.34 -31.99 -27.48
N TRP A 320 -38.39 -32.82 -27.90
CA TRP A 320 -38.23 -33.19 -29.32
C TRP A 320 -39.43 -33.92 -29.95
N LYS A 321 -40.38 -34.41 -29.14
CA LYS A 321 -41.62 -35.06 -29.58
C LYS A 321 -42.81 -34.11 -29.64
N GLY A 322 -42.64 -32.86 -29.22
CA GLY A 322 -43.74 -31.89 -29.11
C GLY A 322 -44.48 -31.92 -27.78
N ASN A 323 -44.03 -32.68 -26.77
CA ASN A 323 -44.66 -32.70 -25.46
C ASN A 323 -44.24 -31.48 -24.64
N VAL A 324 -45.15 -30.97 -23.81
CA VAL A 324 -44.86 -29.89 -22.87
C VAL A 324 -44.18 -30.46 -21.63
N VAL A 325 -42.98 -29.97 -21.34
CA VAL A 325 -42.22 -30.23 -20.12
C VAL A 325 -42.37 -29.03 -19.19
N LYS A 326 -42.88 -29.27 -17.98
CA LYS A 326 -43.01 -28.28 -16.91
C LYS A 326 -41.92 -28.51 -15.86
N PRO A 327 -41.37 -27.46 -15.24
CA PRO A 327 -40.35 -27.61 -14.21
C PRO A 327 -40.92 -28.36 -13.00
N ILE A 328 -40.05 -29.07 -12.29
CA ILE A 328 -40.38 -29.82 -11.07
C ILE A 328 -40.54 -28.83 -9.90
N THR A 329 -39.59 -27.89 -9.77
CA THR A 329 -39.69 -26.76 -8.86
C THR A 329 -40.39 -25.56 -9.51
N HIS A 330 -40.88 -24.62 -8.71
CA HIS A 330 -41.54 -23.38 -9.16
C HIS A 330 -42.58 -23.58 -10.29
N PRO A 331 -43.57 -24.50 -10.17
CA PRO A 331 -44.50 -24.77 -11.27
C PRO A 331 -45.35 -23.54 -11.67
N ASN A 332 -45.46 -22.56 -10.77
CA ASN A 332 -46.17 -21.29 -11.00
C ASN A 332 -45.27 -20.19 -11.60
N TYR A 333 -43.95 -20.40 -11.67
CA TYR A 333 -42.99 -19.46 -12.24
C TYR A 333 -42.00 -20.21 -13.13
N VAL A 334 -42.29 -20.20 -14.43
CA VAL A 334 -41.42 -20.86 -15.40
C VAL A 334 -40.47 -19.82 -16.00
N TYR A 335 -39.17 -19.98 -15.75
CA TYR A 335 -38.10 -19.15 -16.33
C TYR A 335 -38.24 -18.99 -17.84
N SER A 336 -37.91 -17.82 -18.38
CA SER A 336 -38.02 -17.54 -19.82
C SER A 336 -36.98 -18.27 -20.66
N SER A 337 -35.79 -18.52 -20.11
CA SER A 337 -34.66 -19.19 -20.76
C SER A 337 -33.82 -19.96 -19.71
N PRO A 338 -33.09 -21.02 -20.12
CA PRO A 338 -33.22 -21.74 -21.39
C PRO A 338 -34.57 -22.47 -21.52
N LYS A 339 -34.89 -22.91 -22.74
CA LYS A 339 -36.07 -23.73 -23.07
C LYS A 339 -35.66 -24.90 -23.95
N LEU A 340 -36.25 -26.07 -23.75
CA LEU A 340 -36.02 -27.25 -24.60
C LEU A 340 -36.32 -26.93 -26.08
N SER A 341 -37.38 -26.15 -26.33
CA SER A 341 -37.78 -25.72 -27.67
C SER A 341 -36.81 -24.77 -28.37
N ALA A 342 -35.91 -24.12 -27.61
CA ALA A 342 -34.86 -23.25 -28.13
C ALA A 342 -33.52 -23.98 -28.30
N ALA A 343 -33.43 -25.24 -27.88
CA ALA A 343 -32.25 -26.08 -27.99
C ALA A 343 -32.34 -27.00 -29.21
N SER A 344 -31.19 -27.33 -29.81
CA SER A 344 -31.12 -28.40 -30.80
C SER A 344 -31.01 -29.75 -30.11
N TYR A 345 -31.73 -30.78 -30.59
CA TYR A 345 -31.67 -32.13 -30.04
C TYR A 345 -30.88 -33.07 -30.96
N SER A 346 -29.74 -33.57 -30.50
CA SER A 346 -28.92 -34.53 -31.25
C SER A 346 -28.05 -35.40 -30.34
N ASN A 347 -27.79 -36.63 -30.78
CA ASN A 347 -27.04 -37.65 -30.03
C ASN A 347 -27.57 -37.86 -28.60
N ASN A 348 -28.89 -37.79 -28.42
CA ASN A 348 -29.59 -37.91 -27.13
C ASN A 348 -29.46 -36.72 -26.16
N TYR A 349 -28.91 -35.59 -26.59
CA TYR A 349 -28.78 -34.39 -25.75
C TYR A 349 -29.48 -33.19 -26.36
N TYR A 350 -30.02 -32.34 -25.50
CA TYR A 350 -30.37 -30.97 -25.84
C TYR A 350 -29.12 -30.11 -25.77
N ARG A 351 -28.91 -29.29 -26.80
CA ARG A 351 -27.68 -28.54 -27.02
C ARG A 351 -27.99 -27.10 -27.34
N ARG A 352 -27.13 -26.20 -26.89
CA ARG A 352 -27.21 -24.77 -27.20
C ARG A 352 -25.83 -24.17 -27.35
N ASN A 353 -25.70 -23.18 -28.22
CA ASN A 353 -24.50 -22.35 -28.27
C ASN A 353 -24.56 -21.30 -27.16
N VAL A 354 -23.57 -21.34 -26.27
CA VAL A 354 -23.28 -20.31 -25.28
C VAL A 354 -22.01 -19.61 -25.72
N GLY A 355 -22.18 -18.43 -26.33
CA GLY A 355 -21.11 -17.76 -27.06
C GLY A 355 -20.64 -18.59 -28.27
N ASN A 356 -19.34 -18.83 -28.34
CA ASN A 356 -18.71 -19.63 -29.40
C ASN A 356 -18.60 -21.12 -29.04
N LYS A 357 -19.34 -21.59 -28.03
CA LYS A 357 -19.22 -22.95 -27.51
C LYS A 357 -20.57 -23.65 -27.49
N GLU A 358 -20.63 -24.84 -28.08
CA GLU A 358 -21.77 -25.73 -27.92
C GLU A 358 -21.72 -26.38 -26.53
N VAL A 359 -22.83 -26.29 -25.81
CA VAL A 359 -23.02 -26.84 -24.46
C VAL A 359 -24.15 -27.87 -24.48
N LEU A 360 -23.95 -28.99 -23.80
CA LEU A 360 -24.99 -29.96 -23.48
C LEU A 360 -25.80 -29.45 -22.28
N LEU A 361 -27.10 -29.24 -22.47
CA LEU A 361 -27.99 -28.67 -21.46
C LEU A 361 -28.63 -29.74 -20.57
N CYS A 362 -29.16 -30.80 -21.18
CA CYS A 362 -29.76 -31.95 -20.49
C CYS A 362 -29.88 -33.15 -21.45
N THR A 363 -30.12 -34.33 -20.90
CA THR A 363 -30.45 -35.57 -21.61
C THR A 363 -31.85 -36.04 -21.23
N ASP A 364 -32.43 -36.91 -22.03
CA ASP A 364 -33.68 -37.62 -21.70
C ASP A 364 -33.48 -39.13 -21.77
N THR A 365 -32.23 -39.60 -21.68
CA THR A 365 -31.84 -40.97 -21.99
C THR A 365 -31.25 -41.68 -20.79
N TRP A 366 -32.02 -42.60 -20.22
CA TRP A 366 -31.58 -43.41 -19.09
C TRP A 366 -30.78 -44.64 -19.55
N PHE A 367 -29.60 -44.86 -18.97
CA PHE A 367 -28.73 -46.00 -19.26
C PHE A 367 -28.83 -47.11 -18.21
N PHE A 368 -29.46 -48.24 -18.55
CA PHE A 368 -29.18 -49.52 -17.89
C PHE A 368 -28.37 -50.42 -18.83
N LYS A 369 -27.20 -50.87 -18.35
CA LYS A 369 -26.15 -51.65 -19.05
C LYS A 369 -26.60 -52.95 -19.74
N LYS A 370 -27.88 -53.34 -19.67
CA LYS A 370 -28.38 -54.65 -20.11
C LYS A 370 -29.58 -54.60 -21.09
N TYR A 371 -30.34 -53.51 -21.22
CA TYR A 371 -31.51 -53.45 -22.11
C TYR A 371 -31.72 -52.07 -22.73
N ALA A 372 -32.46 -52.04 -23.83
CA ALA A 372 -32.64 -50.91 -24.75
C ALA A 372 -32.96 -49.56 -24.08
N ILE A 373 -32.42 -48.50 -24.68
CA ILE A 373 -32.60 -47.07 -24.35
C ILE A 373 -34.06 -46.76 -24.00
N SER A 374 -34.34 -46.47 -22.73
CA SER A 374 -35.62 -45.90 -22.29
C SER A 374 -35.49 -44.38 -22.18
N LYS A 375 -36.38 -43.65 -22.87
CA LYS A 375 -36.46 -42.19 -22.74
C LYS A 375 -37.25 -41.82 -21.49
N THR A 376 -36.75 -40.91 -20.66
CA THR A 376 -37.33 -40.48 -19.38
C THR A 376 -37.68 -38.99 -19.39
N TYR A 377 -38.16 -38.48 -18.25
CA TYR A 377 -38.18 -37.04 -18.02
C TYR A 377 -36.74 -36.48 -18.18
N PRO A 378 -36.55 -35.30 -18.80
CA PRO A 378 -35.22 -34.73 -19.01
C PRO A 378 -34.49 -34.50 -17.69
N TYR A 379 -33.17 -34.71 -17.68
CA TYR A 379 -32.32 -34.56 -16.51
C TYR A 379 -30.87 -34.21 -16.88
N LEU A 380 -30.05 -33.82 -15.91
CA LEU A 380 -28.63 -33.54 -16.05
C LEU A 380 -27.82 -34.80 -15.70
N ASP A 381 -26.99 -35.27 -16.63
CA ASP A 381 -25.99 -36.31 -16.36
C ASP A 381 -24.58 -35.69 -16.28
N GLU A 382 -23.58 -36.53 -15.97
CA GLU A 382 -22.18 -36.12 -15.86
C GLU A 382 -21.67 -35.41 -17.12
N ALA A 383 -22.12 -35.83 -18.31
CA ALA A 383 -21.72 -35.21 -19.57
C ALA A 383 -22.30 -33.79 -19.71
N CYS A 384 -23.55 -33.58 -19.28
CA CYS A 384 -24.16 -32.26 -19.18
C CYS A 384 -23.36 -31.38 -18.21
N VAL A 385 -23.13 -31.85 -16.98
CA VAL A 385 -22.41 -31.08 -15.95
C VAL A 385 -21.00 -30.68 -16.42
N LYS A 386 -20.22 -31.60 -16.98
CA LYS A 386 -18.89 -31.29 -17.54
C LYS A 386 -18.97 -30.28 -18.69
N SER A 387 -19.96 -30.41 -19.57
CA SER A 387 -20.16 -29.48 -20.68
C SER A 387 -20.50 -28.08 -20.17
N MET A 388 -21.38 -27.97 -19.17
CA MET A 388 -21.76 -26.71 -18.53
C MET A 388 -20.58 -26.06 -17.79
N ALA A 389 -19.86 -26.83 -16.97
CA ALA A 389 -18.68 -26.38 -16.23
C ALA A 389 -17.62 -25.78 -17.16
N SER A 390 -17.48 -26.36 -18.35
CA SER A 390 -16.53 -25.89 -19.36
C SER A 390 -16.87 -24.52 -19.98
N ALA A 391 -18.07 -23.97 -19.72
CA ALA A 391 -18.46 -22.60 -20.01
C ALA A 391 -18.55 -21.72 -18.75
N LEU A 392 -19.03 -22.29 -17.64
CA LEU A 392 -19.22 -21.58 -16.36
C LEU A 392 -17.91 -21.27 -15.64
N ILE A 393 -16.97 -22.21 -15.52
CA ILE A 393 -15.70 -21.97 -14.80
C ILE A 393 -14.88 -20.83 -15.45
N PRO A 394 -14.73 -20.74 -16.79
CA PRO A 394 -14.13 -19.57 -17.42
C PRO A 394 -14.87 -18.25 -17.13
N ALA A 395 -16.21 -18.27 -17.09
CA ALA A 395 -17.02 -17.09 -16.79
C ALA A 395 -16.85 -16.63 -15.32
N ILE A 396 -16.90 -17.56 -14.37
CA ILE A 396 -16.62 -17.31 -12.94
C ILE A 396 -15.22 -16.71 -12.76
N LYS A 397 -14.22 -17.29 -13.44
CA LYS A 397 -12.83 -16.81 -13.41
C LYS A 397 -12.71 -15.36 -13.93
N GLU A 398 -13.38 -15.03 -15.04
CA GLU A 398 -13.40 -13.67 -15.59
C GLU A 398 -14.18 -12.69 -14.70
N ALA A 399 -15.29 -13.11 -14.10
CA ALA A 399 -16.01 -12.28 -13.15
C ALA A 399 -15.16 -12.00 -11.89
N GLY A 400 -14.54 -13.05 -11.35
CA GLY A 400 -13.70 -12.98 -10.16
C GLY A 400 -12.47 -12.08 -10.35
N LEU A 401 -11.80 -12.12 -11.50
CA LEU A 401 -10.66 -11.21 -11.73
C LEU A 401 -11.11 -9.73 -11.78
N HIS A 402 -12.30 -9.46 -12.30
CA HIS A 402 -12.86 -8.11 -12.28
C HIS A 402 -13.36 -7.71 -10.89
N ALA A 403 -13.79 -8.66 -10.05
CA ALA A 403 -14.02 -8.42 -8.63
C ALA A 403 -12.71 -8.02 -7.93
N ILE A 404 -11.60 -8.76 -8.09
CA ILE A 404 -10.30 -8.37 -7.51
C ILE A 404 -9.87 -6.98 -8.00
N ARG A 405 -10.05 -6.67 -9.29
CA ARG A 405 -9.73 -5.34 -9.85
C ARG A 405 -10.48 -4.19 -9.17
N LEU A 406 -11.75 -4.42 -8.85
CA LEU A 406 -12.60 -3.44 -8.17
C LEU A 406 -12.26 -3.35 -6.67
N TYR A 407 -11.86 -4.47 -6.07
CA TYR A 407 -11.55 -4.55 -4.65
C TYR A 407 -10.24 -3.86 -4.26
N ILE A 408 -9.22 -3.86 -5.12
CA ILE A 408 -7.94 -3.21 -4.80
C ILE A 408 -8.03 -1.71 -5.12
N PRO A 409 -7.70 -0.78 -4.20
CA PRO A 409 -7.78 0.66 -4.45
C PRO A 409 -6.77 1.14 -5.51
N ASP A 410 -7.08 2.23 -6.23
CA ASP A 410 -6.21 2.87 -7.23
C ASP A 410 -5.25 3.89 -6.57
N LEU A 411 -4.04 3.44 -6.24
CA LEU A 411 -2.99 4.16 -5.55
C LEU A 411 -1.88 4.52 -6.55
N ASN A 412 -1.43 5.76 -6.49
CA ASN A 412 -0.32 6.28 -7.28
C ASN A 412 0.76 6.83 -6.35
N VAL A 413 1.95 6.22 -6.38
CA VAL A 413 3.12 6.69 -5.63
C VAL A 413 3.95 7.59 -6.54
N LYS A 414 4.32 8.77 -6.04
CA LYS A 414 5.13 9.74 -6.78
C LYS A 414 6.28 10.24 -5.92
N ILE A 415 7.45 10.35 -6.54
CA ILE A 415 8.56 11.14 -6.01
C ILE A 415 8.37 12.56 -6.56
N THR A 416 8.09 13.54 -5.72
CA THR A 416 7.85 14.93 -6.13
C THR A 416 9.16 15.71 -6.24
N SER A 417 10.07 15.55 -5.28
CA SER A 417 11.41 16.17 -5.31
C SER A 417 12.51 15.16 -4.99
N LEU A 418 13.67 15.34 -5.63
CA LEU A 418 14.90 14.61 -5.36
C LEU A 418 16.06 15.58 -5.60
N SER A 419 16.86 15.86 -4.58
CA SER A 419 18.05 16.70 -4.64
C SER A 419 19.33 15.87 -4.69
N GLU A 420 20.43 16.51 -5.13
CA GLU A 420 21.75 15.90 -5.26
C GLU A 420 22.33 15.43 -3.93
N ASP A 421 21.94 16.07 -2.82
CA ASP A 421 22.36 15.69 -1.47
C ASP A 421 21.59 14.47 -0.92
N GLY A 422 20.65 13.92 -1.70
CA GLY A 422 19.82 12.77 -1.32
C GLY A 422 18.56 13.15 -0.55
N SER A 423 18.21 14.43 -0.41
CA SER A 423 16.90 14.80 0.14
C SER A 423 15.80 14.46 -0.86
N ILE A 424 14.79 13.73 -0.40
CA ILE A 424 13.70 13.22 -1.21
C ILE A 424 12.36 13.55 -0.57
N SER A 425 11.37 13.91 -1.40
CA SER A 425 9.98 13.99 -0.97
C SER A 425 9.05 13.39 -2.02
N GLY A 426 7.87 12.98 -1.58
CA GLY A 426 6.87 12.39 -2.44
C GLY A 426 5.50 12.25 -1.81
N GLU A 427 4.59 11.69 -2.59
CA GLU A 427 3.19 11.54 -2.23
C GLU A 427 2.60 10.21 -2.71
N ILE A 428 1.59 9.72 -1.98
CA ILE A 428 0.77 8.55 -2.28
C ILE A 428 -0.66 9.06 -2.44
N ILE A 429 -1.17 9.00 -3.66
CA ILE A 429 -2.50 9.52 -4.01
C ILE A 429 -3.43 8.35 -4.27
N HIS A 430 -4.55 8.30 -3.56
CA HIS A 430 -5.67 7.43 -3.90
C HIS A 430 -6.63 8.13 -4.85
N LYS A 431 -6.88 7.53 -6.02
CA LYS A 431 -7.93 7.94 -6.94
C LYS A 431 -9.24 7.24 -6.58
N THR A 432 -10.23 8.02 -6.15
CA THR A 432 -11.56 7.49 -5.80
C THR A 432 -12.30 6.96 -7.03
N ASP A 433 -13.19 6.02 -6.79
CA ASP A 433 -14.09 5.44 -7.79
C ASP A 433 -15.45 5.09 -7.16
N LYS A 434 -16.27 4.29 -7.86
CA LYS A 434 -17.60 3.90 -7.34
C LYS A 434 -17.53 2.93 -6.16
N GLU A 435 -16.44 2.18 -6.02
CA GLU A 435 -16.22 1.26 -4.90
C GLU A 435 -15.59 1.99 -3.71
N TYR A 436 -14.66 2.89 -4.02
CA TYR A 436 -13.92 3.69 -3.07
C TYR A 436 -14.29 5.16 -3.19
N THR A 437 -15.44 5.53 -2.62
CA THR A 437 -15.98 6.90 -2.72
C THR A 437 -15.24 7.91 -1.83
N LYS A 438 -14.50 7.44 -0.82
CA LYS A 438 -13.68 8.27 0.08
C LYS A 438 -12.20 8.03 -0.17
N ALA A 439 -11.44 9.13 -0.23
CA ALA A 439 -9.99 9.06 -0.35
C ALA A 439 -9.36 8.32 0.85
N ILE A 440 -8.27 7.60 0.59
CA ILE A 440 -7.50 6.84 1.58
C ILE A 440 -6.23 7.62 1.84
N ARG A 441 -5.90 7.87 3.11
CA ARG A 441 -4.72 8.67 3.50
C ARG A 441 -3.59 7.78 4.01
N TYR A 442 -2.70 7.38 3.12
CA TYR A 442 -1.66 6.41 3.46
C TYR A 442 -0.73 6.90 4.58
N ASN A 443 -0.57 6.10 5.64
CA ASN A 443 0.27 6.39 6.82
C ASN A 443 1.32 5.31 7.10
N GLY A 444 1.54 4.41 6.15
CA GLY A 444 2.49 3.30 6.28
C GLY A 444 3.91 3.63 5.79
N PRO A 445 4.80 2.63 5.78
CA PRO A 445 6.17 2.78 5.34
C PRO A 445 6.28 2.89 3.80
N VAL A 446 7.20 3.74 3.37
CA VAL A 446 7.63 3.95 1.99
C VAL A 446 9.11 3.58 1.91
N VAL A 447 9.45 2.67 1.02
CA VAL A 447 10.83 2.21 0.81
C VAL A 447 11.34 2.79 -0.51
N ILE A 448 12.52 3.38 -0.50
CA ILE A 448 13.20 3.84 -1.71
C ILE A 448 14.20 2.78 -2.15
N LYS A 449 14.07 2.33 -3.40
CA LYS A 449 14.91 1.27 -3.96
C LYS A 449 15.54 1.70 -5.28
N THR A 450 16.73 1.17 -5.54
CA THR A 450 17.34 1.22 -6.88
C THR A 450 16.59 0.30 -7.85
N ALA A 451 16.88 0.42 -9.15
CA ALA A 451 16.41 -0.52 -10.17
C ALA A 451 16.92 -1.96 -9.93
N THR A 452 18.06 -2.13 -9.24
CA THR A 452 18.62 -3.42 -8.81
C THR A 452 18.01 -3.94 -7.50
N LEU A 453 17.01 -3.24 -6.94
CA LEU A 453 16.27 -3.55 -5.72
C LEU A 453 17.05 -3.34 -4.41
N ASP A 454 18.17 -2.62 -4.45
CA ASP A 454 18.90 -2.21 -3.25
C ASP A 454 18.12 -1.12 -2.51
N GLU A 455 17.90 -1.30 -1.21
CA GLU A 455 17.20 -0.33 -0.36
C GLU A 455 18.13 0.84 -0.02
N LEU A 456 17.71 2.05 -0.40
CA LEU A 456 18.45 3.30 -0.13
C LEU A 456 17.92 4.07 1.08
N GLY A 457 16.70 3.76 1.51
CA GLY A 457 16.09 4.36 2.69
C GLY A 457 14.64 3.94 2.87
N LYS A 458 14.15 4.11 4.09
CA LYS A 458 12.78 3.79 4.50
C LYS A 458 12.21 4.94 5.33
N PHE A 459 11.02 5.39 4.96
CA PHE A 459 10.35 6.54 5.56
C PHE A 459 8.92 6.16 5.94
N ASP A 460 8.34 6.83 6.92
CA ASP A 460 6.91 6.71 7.19
C ASP A 460 6.14 7.85 6.52
N ALA A 461 5.07 7.50 5.79
CA ALA A 461 4.17 8.49 5.25
C ALA A 461 3.26 9.07 6.34
N ARG A 462 2.85 10.32 6.17
CA ARG A 462 1.82 10.99 6.98
C ARG A 462 0.83 11.67 6.05
N ASP A 463 -0.42 11.25 6.12
CA ASP A 463 -1.50 11.69 5.24
C ASP A 463 -1.13 11.61 3.74
N GLY A 464 -0.48 10.51 3.36
CA GLY A 464 -0.04 10.25 1.99
C GLY A 464 1.20 11.05 1.57
N ARG A 465 1.93 11.72 2.47
CA ARG A 465 3.17 12.43 2.14
C ARG A 465 4.36 11.81 2.85
N PHE A 466 5.49 11.71 2.17
CA PHE A 466 6.75 11.25 2.77
C PHE A 466 7.89 12.19 2.39
N SER A 467 8.87 12.29 3.28
CA SER A 467 10.10 13.04 3.05
C SER A 467 11.21 12.48 3.93
N GLY A 468 12.44 12.54 3.44
CA GLY A 468 13.61 12.14 4.20
C GLY A 468 14.89 12.28 3.39
N LYS A 469 15.93 11.59 3.85
CA LYS A 469 17.25 11.61 3.21
C LYS A 469 17.70 10.19 2.91
N ILE A 470 18.09 9.93 1.68
CA ILE A 470 18.66 8.66 1.22
C ILE A 470 20.15 8.84 0.95
N THR A 471 20.89 7.73 0.92
CA THR A 471 22.29 7.74 0.47
C THR A 471 22.34 8.03 -1.04
N PRO A 472 22.99 9.11 -1.50
CA PRO A 472 23.14 9.39 -2.92
C PRO A 472 23.97 8.29 -3.60
N VAL A 473 23.51 7.86 -4.76
CA VAL A 473 24.17 6.88 -5.63
C VAL A 473 24.20 7.48 -7.02
N ASP A 474 25.40 7.67 -7.56
CA ASP A 474 25.54 8.33 -8.85
C ASP A 474 24.92 7.51 -9.99
N ASN A 475 24.25 8.20 -10.91
CA ASN A 475 23.62 7.64 -12.09
C ASN A 475 22.63 6.48 -11.85
N ALA A 476 22.11 6.32 -10.63
CA ALA A 476 21.16 5.27 -10.29
C ALA A 476 19.71 5.68 -10.63
N TYR A 477 18.93 4.76 -11.19
CA TYR A 477 17.48 4.90 -11.26
C TYR A 477 16.86 4.39 -9.96
N ILE A 478 16.04 5.23 -9.33
CA ILE A 478 15.36 4.93 -8.08
C ILE A 478 13.85 5.00 -8.24
N HIS A 479 13.12 4.30 -7.38
CA HIS A 479 11.67 4.40 -7.26
C HIS A 479 11.27 4.32 -5.79
N ALA A 480 10.11 4.90 -5.46
CA ALA A 480 9.46 4.71 -4.18
C ALA A 480 8.49 3.54 -4.28
N GLU A 481 8.41 2.72 -3.23
CA GLU A 481 7.56 1.54 -3.16
C GLU A 481 6.81 1.52 -1.82
N ILE A 482 5.51 1.23 -1.86
CA ILE A 482 4.71 0.90 -0.68
C ILE A 482 4.25 -0.56 -0.76
N GLU A 483 4.07 -1.18 0.39
CA GLU A 483 3.52 -2.53 0.52
C GLU A 483 2.30 -2.54 1.43
N PHE A 484 1.25 -3.25 1.03
CA PHE A 484 0.11 -3.57 1.88
C PHE A 484 -0.45 -4.96 1.57
N GLY A 485 -0.25 -5.89 2.50
CA GLY A 485 -0.84 -7.24 2.44
C GLY A 485 -0.46 -8.03 1.19
N GLY A 486 0.79 -7.94 0.73
CA GLY A 486 1.27 -8.61 -0.49
C GLY A 486 1.01 -7.85 -1.79
N VAL A 487 0.49 -6.62 -1.73
CA VAL A 487 0.39 -5.70 -2.87
C VAL A 487 1.50 -4.66 -2.77
N PHE A 488 2.32 -4.56 -3.80
CA PHE A 488 3.39 -3.57 -3.91
C PHE A 488 3.00 -2.53 -4.95
N VAL A 489 3.13 -1.25 -4.63
CA VAL A 489 2.85 -0.15 -5.57
C VAL A 489 4.09 0.72 -5.70
N LYS A 490 4.58 0.85 -6.92
CA LYS A 490 5.82 1.55 -7.24
C LYS A 490 5.53 2.92 -7.84
N SER A 491 6.45 3.86 -7.67
CA SER A 491 6.49 5.06 -8.50
C SER A 491 7.12 4.78 -9.85
N GLU A 492 6.88 5.67 -10.82
CA GLU A 492 7.76 5.77 -11.99
C GLU A 492 9.21 6.02 -11.52
N GLN A 493 10.17 5.56 -12.31
CA GLN A 493 11.59 5.68 -11.97
C GLN A 493 12.07 7.13 -12.13
N LYS A 494 12.90 7.60 -11.20
CA LYS A 494 13.65 8.86 -11.30
C LYS A 494 15.15 8.58 -11.32
N LYS A 495 15.86 9.27 -12.19
CA LYS A 495 17.32 9.24 -12.21
C LYS A 495 17.85 10.11 -11.08
N MET A 496 18.67 9.53 -10.21
CA MET A 496 19.47 10.26 -9.22
C MET A 496 20.79 10.68 -9.88
N GLN A 497 21.17 11.93 -9.63
CA GLN A 497 22.50 12.45 -9.93
C GLN A 497 23.11 12.78 -8.59
N ALA A 498 24.17 12.07 -8.20
CA ALA A 498 24.92 12.48 -7.04
C ALA A 498 25.68 13.76 -7.40
N ALA A 499 25.85 14.67 -6.44
CA ALA A 499 26.76 15.79 -6.64
C ALA A 499 28.13 15.22 -7.10
N PRO A 500 28.78 15.83 -8.10
CA PRO A 500 30.09 15.37 -8.54
C PRO A 500 31.03 15.26 -7.33
N PRO A 501 31.87 14.20 -7.24
CA PRO A 501 32.78 14.05 -6.13
C PRO A 501 33.58 15.35 -5.99
N LYS A 502 33.54 15.97 -4.80
CA LYS A 502 34.40 17.11 -4.52
C LYS A 502 35.84 16.67 -4.85
N PRO A 503 36.57 17.40 -5.70
CA PRO A 503 37.92 17.00 -6.10
C PRO A 503 38.76 16.78 -4.83
N GLU A 504 39.50 15.67 -4.77
CA GLU A 504 40.41 15.41 -3.67
C GLU A 504 41.37 16.62 -3.53
N PRO A 505 41.58 17.13 -2.31
CA PRO A 505 42.44 18.29 -2.12
C PRO A 505 43.85 17.93 -2.52
N VAL A 506 44.29 18.48 -3.66
CA VAL A 506 45.71 18.53 -4.01
C VAL A 506 46.42 19.24 -2.86
N VAL A 507 47.42 18.59 -2.27
CA VAL A 507 48.17 19.08 -1.12
C VAL A 507 48.85 20.41 -1.50
N ALA A 508 48.23 21.54 -1.15
CA ALA A 508 48.85 22.85 -1.36
C ALA A 508 50.05 23.01 -0.42
N GLN A 509 51.15 23.55 -0.95
CA GLN A 509 52.38 23.74 -0.19
C GLN A 509 52.33 24.94 0.77
N ASN A 510 51.37 25.88 0.61
CA ASN A 510 51.22 27.08 1.44
C ASN A 510 49.73 27.36 1.77
N TYR A 511 49.44 27.81 3.01
CA TYR A 511 48.12 28.31 3.42
C TYR A 511 48.09 29.84 3.39
N LYS A 512 46.91 30.39 3.10
CA LYS A 512 46.60 31.82 3.12
C LYS A 512 45.61 32.11 4.24
N LEU A 513 45.90 33.12 5.06
CA LEU A 513 45.03 33.63 6.09
C LEU A 513 44.50 35.00 5.68
N ASP A 514 43.17 35.12 5.67
CA ASP A 514 42.45 36.38 5.55
C ASP A 514 41.60 36.59 6.81
N PHE A 515 41.49 37.81 7.32
CA PHE A 515 40.55 38.13 8.38
C PHE A 515 39.87 39.47 8.17
N ILE A 516 38.68 39.62 8.76
CA ILE A 516 37.99 40.90 8.93
C ILE A 516 37.37 40.97 10.31
N ILE A 517 37.45 42.16 10.90
CA ILE A 517 36.64 42.61 12.02
C ILE A 517 35.83 43.77 11.50
N HIS A 518 34.53 43.58 11.37
CA HIS A 518 33.60 44.65 11.04
C HIS A 518 32.89 45.04 12.33
N ALA A 519 32.93 46.31 12.73
CA ALA A 519 32.29 46.80 13.94
C ALA A 519 32.03 48.30 13.88
N TYR A 520 31.12 48.81 14.72
CA TYR A 520 30.95 50.25 14.92
C TYR A 520 32.08 50.80 15.80
N MET A 521 33.05 51.47 15.18
CA MET A 521 34.27 51.92 15.85
C MET A 521 34.19 53.40 16.18
N VAL A 522 34.64 53.77 17.38
CA VAL A 522 34.77 55.16 17.82
C VAL A 522 36.26 55.52 17.94
N TYR A 523 36.62 56.69 17.43
CA TYR A 523 37.98 57.21 17.46
C TYR A 523 38.05 58.49 18.29
N THR A 524 39.26 58.82 18.74
CA THR A 524 39.53 60.02 19.54
C THR A 524 39.04 61.29 18.85
N ASN A 525 39.17 61.37 17.52
CA ASN A 525 38.72 62.49 16.68
C ASN A 525 38.38 62.01 15.25
N GLY A 526 37.70 62.85 14.46
CA GLY A 526 37.64 62.70 13.00
C GLY A 526 38.74 63.50 12.27
N HIS A 527 38.82 63.36 10.95
CA HIS A 527 39.66 64.16 10.05
C HIS A 527 38.85 64.51 8.79
N ASP A 528 38.90 65.75 8.34
CA ASP A 528 38.21 66.23 7.14
C ASP A 528 38.96 67.45 6.60
N MET A 529 40.19 67.20 6.14
CA MET A 529 41.12 68.19 5.58
C MET A 529 42.00 67.47 4.55
N ASP A 530 42.77 68.22 3.74
CA ASP A 530 43.80 67.66 2.85
C ASP A 530 43.27 66.56 1.88
N ASP A 531 42.03 66.69 1.39
CA ASP A 531 41.31 65.71 0.56
C ASP A 531 41.16 64.32 1.21
N GLN A 532 41.22 64.27 2.55
CA GLN A 532 41.11 63.04 3.34
C GLN A 532 39.97 63.17 4.35
N GLU A 533 38.93 62.35 4.15
CA GLU A 533 37.80 62.23 5.08
C GLU A 533 37.96 60.97 5.96
N PHE A 534 37.84 61.14 7.26
CA PHE A 534 37.83 60.09 8.26
C PHE A 534 36.85 60.42 9.37
N SER A 535 35.70 59.75 9.35
CA SER A 535 34.64 59.94 10.34
C SER A 535 35.11 59.58 11.75
N ARG A 536 34.69 60.35 12.76
CA ARG A 536 35.02 60.08 14.19
C ARG A 536 34.43 58.76 14.67
N SER A 537 33.26 58.39 14.17
CA SER A 537 32.64 57.09 14.44
C SER A 537 31.82 56.64 13.24
N ASP A 538 31.91 55.35 12.94
CA ASP A 538 31.24 54.71 11.79
C ASP A 538 31.43 53.18 11.88
N PHE A 539 30.68 52.42 11.08
CA PHE A 539 31.02 51.03 10.81
C PHE A 539 32.32 50.97 10.01
N LYS A 540 33.35 50.37 10.61
CA LYS A 540 34.67 50.20 9.98
C LYS A 540 35.02 48.72 9.91
N ALA A 541 35.70 48.36 8.83
CA ALA A 541 36.37 47.08 8.67
C ALA A 541 37.85 47.22 9.02
N ILE A 542 38.33 46.42 9.96
CA ILE A 542 39.75 46.08 10.06
C ILE A 542 39.94 44.76 9.35
N GLU A 543 40.60 44.78 8.20
CA GLU A 543 40.79 43.59 7.39
C GLU A 543 42.26 43.34 7.11
N SER A 544 42.61 42.07 6.92
CA SER A 544 43.89 41.70 6.34
C SER A 544 43.95 42.19 4.88
N PRO A 545 45.13 42.57 4.37
CA PRO A 545 45.27 43.00 2.98
C PRO A 545 44.89 41.87 2.03
N GLY A 546 43.84 42.05 1.23
CA GLY A 546 43.46 41.09 0.18
C GLY A 546 42.00 40.68 0.11
N ARG A 547 41.17 41.05 1.09
CA ARG A 547 39.72 40.96 0.97
C ARG A 547 39.25 42.11 0.05
N GLY A 548 38.87 41.81 -1.19
CA GLY A 548 38.34 42.83 -2.12
C GLY A 548 39.20 43.24 -3.33
N GLY A 549 40.31 42.55 -3.63
CA GLY A 549 40.82 42.50 -5.02
C GLY A 549 42.10 43.28 -5.37
N SER A 550 43.08 43.46 -4.48
CA SER A 550 44.41 43.98 -4.91
C SER A 550 45.63 43.43 -4.18
N PHE A 551 45.50 42.60 -3.14
CA PHE A 551 46.63 42.07 -2.38
C PHE A 551 46.46 40.59 -2.03
N PRO A 552 47.54 39.79 -1.97
CA PRO A 552 47.49 38.48 -1.35
C PRO A 552 47.49 38.63 0.18
N GLY A 553 46.51 38.04 0.87
CA GLY A 553 46.48 37.87 2.33
C GLY A 553 47.69 37.14 2.90
N PHE A 554 47.75 37.01 4.23
CA PHE A 554 48.94 36.50 4.92
C PHE A 554 49.26 35.07 4.50
N GLN A 555 50.44 34.84 3.94
CA GLN A 555 50.96 33.48 3.76
C GLN A 555 51.41 32.97 5.13
N ILE A 556 50.87 31.83 5.57
CA ILE A 556 51.13 31.29 6.90
C ILE A 556 51.71 29.87 6.85
N SER A 557 52.47 29.49 7.90
CA SER A 557 52.99 28.14 8.06
C SER A 557 51.88 27.09 8.27
N LYS A 558 52.14 25.85 7.87
CA LYS A 558 51.23 24.70 8.08
C LYS A 558 51.25 24.24 9.54
N GLY A 559 50.07 23.98 10.10
CA GLY A 559 49.89 23.34 11.42
C GLY A 559 48.80 24.01 12.25
N SER A 560 48.55 23.45 13.44
CA SER A 560 47.65 24.04 14.46
C SER A 560 48.22 25.30 15.12
N SER A 561 49.48 25.63 14.85
CA SER A 561 50.10 26.92 15.11
C SER A 561 50.63 27.48 13.80
N PHE A 562 50.52 28.80 13.64
CA PHE A 562 50.92 29.47 12.42
C PHE A 562 51.65 30.77 12.70
N THR A 563 52.61 31.07 11.85
CA THR A 563 53.18 32.41 11.70
C THR A 563 53.19 32.78 10.22
N GLY A 564 53.04 34.06 9.92
CA GLY A 564 53.04 34.58 8.55
C GLY A 564 53.51 36.02 8.51
N LYS A 565 54.01 36.42 7.35
CA LYS A 565 54.38 37.81 7.07
C LYS A 565 53.58 38.33 5.90
N LEU A 566 53.14 39.58 6.01
CA LEU A 566 52.79 40.38 4.85
C LEU A 566 54.09 40.64 4.08
N ILE A 567 54.08 40.65 2.75
CA ILE A 567 55.26 40.95 1.94
C ILE A 567 55.94 42.23 2.48
N GLU A 568 57.22 42.11 2.86
CA GLU A 568 58.04 43.20 3.39
C GLU A 568 58.32 44.19 2.26
N GLY A 569 57.57 45.29 2.24
CA GLY A 569 57.62 46.31 1.20
C GLY A 569 58.11 47.64 1.74
N ARG A 570 58.59 48.52 0.85
CA ARG A 570 59.07 49.87 1.22
C ARG A 570 58.02 50.72 1.95
N HIS A 571 56.74 50.39 1.82
CA HIS A 571 55.60 51.19 2.28
C HIS A 571 54.61 50.42 3.14
N GLN A 572 54.91 49.15 3.43
CA GLN A 572 54.04 48.30 4.24
C GLN A 572 54.85 47.18 4.89
N ASP A 573 54.52 46.88 6.14
CA ASP A 573 54.98 45.71 6.85
C ASP A 573 53.85 45.14 7.70
N GLY A 574 53.89 43.84 7.91
CA GLY A 574 52.91 43.19 8.74
C GLY A 574 53.28 41.75 9.03
N TRP A 575 52.79 41.26 10.14
CA TRP A 575 52.97 39.87 10.55
C TRP A 575 51.71 39.36 11.21
N VAL A 576 51.55 38.05 11.18
CA VAL A 576 50.48 37.35 11.88
C VAL A 576 51.05 36.13 12.58
N GLU A 577 50.56 35.83 13.77
CA GLU A 577 50.77 34.54 14.43
C GLU A 577 49.48 34.07 15.10
N GLY A 578 49.33 32.77 15.29
CA GLY A 578 48.16 32.25 15.96
C GLY A 578 48.15 30.75 16.11
N GLU A 579 47.07 30.27 16.72
CA GLU A 579 46.85 28.87 17.05
C GLU A 579 45.36 28.55 16.82
N TYR A 580 45.09 27.44 16.14
CA TYR A 580 43.75 26.94 15.88
C TYR A 580 43.68 25.41 15.96
N SER A 581 42.45 24.91 16.11
CA SER A 581 42.10 23.50 16.00
C SER A 581 40.94 23.33 15.02
N GLU A 582 40.52 22.09 14.78
CA GLU A 582 39.33 21.78 13.96
C GLU A 582 38.03 22.38 14.51
N GLN A 583 38.03 22.86 15.76
CA GLN A 583 36.83 23.39 16.40
C GLN A 583 36.88 24.91 16.58
N ARG A 584 38.07 25.51 16.74
CA ARG A 584 38.20 26.93 17.14
C ARG A 584 39.52 27.55 16.71
N LEU A 585 39.51 28.85 16.47
CA LEU A 585 40.69 29.71 16.50
C LEU A 585 40.93 30.14 17.95
N SER A 586 41.94 29.53 18.57
CA SER A 586 42.31 29.79 19.97
C SER A 586 42.89 31.18 20.15
N ARG A 587 43.78 31.59 19.23
CA ARG A 587 44.46 32.88 19.26
C ARG A 587 44.87 33.33 17.87
N LEU A 588 44.75 34.62 17.58
CA LEU A 588 45.34 35.28 16.43
C LEU A 588 45.88 36.64 16.88
N LYS A 589 47.12 36.95 16.54
CA LYS A 589 47.72 38.27 16.69
C LYS A 589 48.17 38.75 15.32
N ALA A 590 47.80 39.95 14.96
CA ALA A 590 48.22 40.59 13.73
C ALA A 590 48.75 42.00 14.01
N HIS A 591 49.83 42.35 13.34
CA HIS A 591 50.36 43.70 13.26
C HIS A 591 50.41 44.11 11.79
N MET A 592 50.00 45.34 11.50
CA MET A 592 50.07 45.91 10.17
C MET A 592 50.44 47.40 10.26
N HIS A 593 51.39 47.82 9.44
CA HIS A 593 51.74 49.21 9.24
C HIS A 593 51.76 49.52 7.74
N PHE A 594 51.06 50.59 7.37
CA PHE A 594 50.89 51.03 6.00
C PHE A 594 51.24 52.50 5.86
N THR A 595 51.86 52.83 4.73
CA THR A 595 52.18 54.21 4.34
C THR A 595 51.66 54.48 2.94
N TRP A 596 50.87 55.54 2.77
CA TRP A 596 50.37 56.01 1.48
C TRP A 596 51.11 57.26 1.02
N TYR A 597 51.24 57.37 -0.31
CA TYR A 597 51.83 58.50 -1.00
C TYR A 597 50.86 58.97 -2.09
N ASN A 598 50.87 60.26 -2.41
CA ASN A 598 50.15 60.79 -3.56
C ASN A 598 50.94 60.58 -4.87
N SER A 599 50.37 61.01 -6.00
CA SER A 599 51.01 60.95 -7.33
C SER A 599 52.34 61.73 -7.42
N SER A 600 52.57 62.68 -6.51
CA SER A 600 53.83 63.43 -6.40
C SER A 600 54.83 62.80 -5.43
N ASN A 601 54.58 61.57 -4.97
CA ASN A 601 55.42 60.84 -4.01
C ASN A 601 55.57 61.53 -2.63
N ASN A 602 54.62 62.38 -2.26
CA ASN A 602 54.53 62.93 -0.91
C ASN A 602 53.68 62.01 -0.04
N LYS A 603 54.14 61.77 1.19
CA LYS A 603 53.42 60.97 2.19
C LYS A 603 52.07 61.62 2.48
N THR A 604 50.97 60.88 2.39
CA THR A 604 49.61 61.37 2.65
C THR A 604 49.01 60.80 3.93
N ARG A 605 49.31 59.54 4.23
CA ARG A 605 48.75 58.82 5.38
C ARG A 605 49.72 57.76 5.89
N GLU A 606 49.67 57.52 7.18
CA GLU A 606 50.34 56.40 7.82
C GLU A 606 49.39 55.73 8.83
N GLN A 607 49.32 54.40 8.84
CA GLN A 607 48.34 53.66 9.63
C GLN A 607 48.99 52.46 10.30
N TRP A 608 48.75 52.29 11.60
CA TRP A 608 49.20 51.15 12.41
C TRP A 608 47.99 50.44 12.99
N ILE A 609 47.98 49.12 12.89
CA ILE A 609 46.90 48.25 13.35
C ILE A 609 47.51 47.09 14.12
N ASP A 610 47.18 46.96 15.40
CA ASP A 610 47.40 45.75 16.19
C ASP A 610 46.06 45.12 16.54
N VAL A 611 45.92 43.83 16.25
CA VAL A 611 44.73 43.04 16.56
C VAL A 611 45.14 41.81 17.36
N GLU A 612 44.38 41.51 18.41
CA GLU A 612 44.41 40.20 19.07
C GLU A 612 42.98 39.65 19.17
N LEU A 613 42.78 38.47 18.57
CA LEU A 613 41.53 37.73 18.59
C LEU A 613 41.71 36.40 19.32
N ARG A 614 40.65 35.91 19.98
CA ARG A 614 40.62 34.60 20.63
C ARG A 614 39.26 33.92 20.52
N ASN A 615 39.26 32.62 20.72
CA ASN A 615 38.06 31.85 21.02
C ASN A 615 36.96 31.89 19.93
N ILE A 616 37.31 31.98 18.65
CA ILE A 616 36.32 32.05 17.55
C ILE A 616 35.98 30.62 17.07
N PRO A 617 34.71 30.20 17.06
CA PRO A 617 34.32 28.85 16.63
C PRO A 617 34.36 28.68 15.11
N VAL A 618 34.45 27.43 14.65
CA VAL A 618 34.28 27.06 13.24
C VAL A 618 32.80 27.07 12.87
N GLU A 619 32.45 27.71 11.75
CA GLU A 619 31.07 27.78 11.24
C GLU A 619 30.77 26.70 10.18
N ASP A 620 31.77 26.27 9.41
CA ASP A 620 31.60 25.30 8.33
C ASP A 620 32.85 24.40 8.17
N GLN A 621 32.66 23.08 8.00
CA GLN A 621 33.74 22.09 7.93
C GLN A 621 34.19 21.77 6.49
N ASP A 622 34.25 22.77 5.62
CA ASP A 622 34.65 22.60 4.22
C ASP A 622 36.07 23.11 3.97
N TYR A 623 37.04 22.18 3.81
CA TYR A 623 38.44 22.26 3.30
C TYR A 623 39.31 23.52 3.60
N SER A 624 38.78 24.47 4.35
CA SER A 624 39.29 25.79 4.71
C SER A 624 38.78 26.08 6.12
N GLY A 625 39.69 26.45 7.03
CA GLY A 625 39.31 26.78 8.40
C GLY A 625 38.64 28.15 8.42
N ARG A 626 37.31 28.20 8.22
CA ARG A 626 36.52 29.43 8.38
C ARG A 626 36.00 29.53 9.80
N PHE A 627 36.53 30.52 10.52
CA PHE A 627 36.14 30.86 11.89
C PHE A 627 35.31 32.12 11.86
N TYR A 628 34.07 32.03 12.35
CA TYR A 628 33.12 33.13 12.24
C TYR A 628 32.40 33.38 13.57
N ARG A 629 32.24 34.66 13.92
CA ARG A 629 31.47 35.10 15.09
C ARG A 629 30.66 36.35 14.76
N LYS A 630 29.36 36.31 14.99
CA LYS A 630 28.47 37.48 14.86
C LYS A 630 28.61 38.37 16.10
N GLY A 631 28.50 39.69 15.93
CA GLY A 631 28.51 40.66 17.02
C GLY A 631 27.21 40.76 17.81
N TRP A 632 26.12 40.25 17.23
CA TRP A 632 24.80 40.29 17.83
C TRP A 632 24.19 38.90 17.97
N ASP A 633 23.59 38.66 19.13
CA ASP A 633 22.74 37.52 19.42
C ASP A 633 21.30 37.88 19.02
N CYS A 634 20.89 37.49 17.80
CA CYS A 634 19.55 37.78 17.30
C CYS A 634 18.45 37.06 18.10
N ASP A 635 18.76 35.93 18.76
CA ASP A 635 17.78 35.17 19.51
C ASP A 635 17.43 35.88 20.83
N ASN A 636 18.42 36.49 21.47
CA ASN A 636 18.27 37.21 22.73
C ASN A 636 18.21 38.74 22.57
N LEU A 637 18.26 39.26 21.34
CA LEU A 637 18.22 40.68 21.00
C LEU A 637 19.22 41.55 21.80
N ARG A 638 20.46 41.08 21.92
CA ARG A 638 21.54 41.75 22.67
C ARG A 638 22.90 41.57 21.97
N PRO A 639 23.93 42.37 22.28
CA PRO A 639 25.29 42.09 21.84
C PRO A 639 25.70 40.67 22.24
N ASP A 640 26.37 39.94 21.34
CA ASP A 640 26.88 38.61 21.64
C ASP A 640 28.01 38.72 22.68
N PRO A 641 27.81 38.19 23.91
CA PRO A 641 28.78 38.33 24.99
C PRO A 641 30.12 37.64 24.69
N GLU A 642 30.17 36.68 23.77
CA GLU A 642 31.41 36.04 23.37
C GLU A 642 32.10 36.78 22.22
N PHE A 643 31.39 37.58 21.43
CA PHE A 643 32.01 38.44 20.41
C PHE A 643 32.91 39.49 21.04
N GLU A 644 32.42 40.16 22.08
CA GLU A 644 33.22 41.11 22.86
C GLU A 644 34.47 40.43 23.44
N LYS A 645 34.31 39.23 24.02
CA LYS A 645 35.44 38.44 24.57
C LYS A 645 36.40 37.94 23.50
N SER A 646 35.93 37.77 22.26
CA SER A 646 36.78 37.35 21.14
C SER A 646 37.72 38.45 20.68
N ILE A 647 37.45 39.72 20.97
CA ILE A 647 38.32 40.86 20.65
C ILE A 647 39.13 41.23 21.91
N VAL A 648 40.33 40.68 22.03
CA VAL A 648 41.20 40.92 23.19
C VAL A 648 41.88 42.28 23.09
N LYS A 649 42.25 42.69 21.88
CA LYS A 649 42.96 43.94 21.65
C LYS A 649 42.68 44.46 20.25
N ILE A 650 42.34 45.73 20.16
CA ILE A 650 42.45 46.52 18.93
C ILE A 650 43.21 47.79 19.28
N LYS A 651 44.32 48.03 18.58
CA LYS A 651 44.93 49.35 18.50
C LYS A 651 44.92 49.75 17.04
N HIS A 652 44.39 50.92 16.76
CA HIS A 652 44.40 51.47 15.41
C HIS A 652 44.74 52.94 15.49
N ARG A 653 45.86 53.33 14.88
CA ARG A 653 46.35 54.71 14.84
C ARG A 653 46.53 55.13 13.39
N ILE A 654 46.06 56.31 13.03
CA ILE A 654 46.24 56.92 11.71
C ILE A 654 46.86 58.29 11.89
N LYS A 655 47.89 58.59 11.11
CA LYS A 655 48.50 59.91 10.99
C LYS A 655 48.28 60.45 9.59
N PHE A 656 47.70 61.64 9.51
CA PHE A 656 47.41 62.33 8.26
C PHE A 656 48.51 63.35 7.94
N TYR A 657 48.87 63.47 6.68
CA TYR A 657 49.87 64.41 6.16
C TYR A 657 49.25 65.29 5.07
N PRO A 658 49.67 66.58 4.97
CA PRO A 658 50.73 67.22 5.75
C PRO A 658 50.32 67.72 7.13
N SER A 659 49.02 67.72 7.48
CA SER A 659 48.53 68.27 8.76
C SER A 659 49.20 67.72 10.03
N GLY A 660 49.77 66.51 9.98
CA GLY A 660 50.42 65.84 11.11
C GLY A 660 49.42 65.35 12.16
N ARG A 661 48.12 65.50 11.91
CA ARG A 661 47.04 65.15 12.84
C ARG A 661 46.95 63.64 13.00
N GLU A 662 46.80 63.20 14.24
CA GLU A 662 46.65 61.79 14.58
C GLU A 662 45.23 61.48 15.05
N VAL A 663 44.72 60.34 14.61
CA VAL A 663 43.47 59.75 15.03
C VAL A 663 43.78 58.36 15.58
N SER A 664 43.28 58.07 16.78
CA SER A 664 43.50 56.79 17.45
C SER A 664 42.16 56.16 17.82
N PHE A 665 42.09 54.84 17.75
CA PHE A 665 40.96 54.07 18.23
C PHE A 665 40.73 54.29 19.72
N ASP A 666 39.45 54.43 20.09
CA ASP A 666 39.00 54.62 21.47
C ASP A 666 38.31 53.34 21.96
N TYR A 667 37.12 53.02 21.42
CA TYR A 667 36.36 51.81 21.77
C TYR A 667 35.41 51.36 20.64
N ILE A 668 34.86 50.15 20.76
CA ILE A 668 33.76 49.65 19.92
C ILE A 668 32.43 49.93 20.61
N ASP A 669 31.50 50.58 19.93
CA ASP A 669 30.13 50.77 20.44
C ASP A 669 29.25 49.58 20.05
N PHE A 670 29.23 48.56 20.92
CA PHE A 670 28.43 47.35 20.72
C PHE A 670 26.91 47.60 20.75
N GLY A 671 26.44 48.80 21.14
CA GLY A 671 25.03 49.15 21.21
C GLY A 671 24.44 49.72 19.91
N LYS A 672 25.28 50.01 18.90
CA LYS A 672 24.83 50.69 17.67
C LYS A 672 24.14 49.75 16.68
N SER A 673 22.83 49.93 16.60
CA SER A 673 21.85 49.48 15.59
C SER A 673 22.01 48.10 14.93
N GLU A 674 22.38 47.07 15.69
CA GLU A 674 22.22 45.67 15.26
C GLU A 674 20.77 45.16 15.46
N VAL A 675 20.00 45.88 16.28
CA VAL A 675 18.59 45.57 16.65
C VAL A 675 17.63 45.54 15.45
N GLN A 676 17.76 46.44 14.48
CA GLN A 676 16.83 46.51 13.35
C GLN A 676 17.03 45.35 12.36
N GLY A 677 18.25 44.82 12.23
CA GLY A 677 18.58 43.71 11.34
C GLY A 677 18.03 42.35 11.79
N CYS A 678 17.79 42.16 13.09
CA CYS A 678 17.23 40.91 13.63
C CYS A 678 15.69 40.92 13.74
N LYS A 679 15.03 42.08 13.57
CA LYS A 679 13.55 42.22 13.72
C LYS A 679 12.75 42.04 12.44
N ASP A 680 13.34 42.29 11.26
CA ASP A 680 12.66 42.13 9.96
C ASP A 680 13.68 41.71 8.90
N TRP A 681 13.36 40.68 8.11
CA TRP A 681 14.20 40.18 7.01
C TRP A 681 14.42 41.25 5.92
N LYS A 682 13.55 42.25 5.82
CA LYS A 682 13.70 43.39 4.90
C LYS A 682 14.89 44.30 5.26
N ASN A 683 15.46 44.16 6.46
CA ASN A 683 16.58 44.96 6.96
C ASN A 683 17.95 44.27 6.77
N MET A 684 18.08 43.35 5.81
CA MET A 684 19.36 42.67 5.49
C MET A 684 20.52 43.64 5.13
N TRP A 685 20.20 44.86 4.69
CA TRP A 685 21.19 45.85 4.25
C TRP A 685 21.80 46.69 5.39
N ILE A 686 21.38 46.49 6.63
CA ILE A 686 21.96 47.20 7.78
C ILE A 686 23.33 46.57 8.12
N PRO A 687 24.41 47.36 8.23
CA PRO A 687 25.72 46.89 8.66
C PRO A 687 25.64 46.10 9.97
N ARG A 688 26.35 44.97 10.06
CA ARG A 688 26.42 44.13 11.27
C ARG A 688 27.87 43.95 11.68
N SER A 689 28.12 43.90 12.99
CA SER A 689 29.43 43.54 13.48
C SER A 689 29.66 42.05 13.36
N PHE A 690 30.86 41.66 12.93
CA PHE A 690 31.27 40.26 12.85
C PHE A 690 32.79 40.13 12.79
N ILE A 691 33.28 38.96 13.17
CA ILE A 691 34.65 38.51 12.94
C ILE A 691 34.56 37.35 11.95
N ASP A 692 35.36 37.40 10.90
CA ASP A 692 35.50 36.33 9.91
C ASP A 692 36.98 36.11 9.67
N VAL A 693 37.50 34.93 10.01
CA VAL A 693 38.88 34.52 9.77
C VAL A 693 38.83 33.30 8.87
N ASN A 694 39.48 33.37 7.71
CA ASN A 694 39.54 32.29 6.75
C ASN A 694 40.98 31.83 6.57
N ILE A 695 41.24 30.55 6.83
CA ILE A 695 42.50 29.88 6.52
C ILE A 695 42.26 28.92 5.36
N SER A 696 42.80 29.22 4.19
CA SER A 696 42.56 28.46 2.95
C SER A 696 43.87 27.98 2.33
N SER A 697 43.81 26.85 1.62
CA SER A 697 44.93 26.37 0.80
C SER A 697 44.94 27.11 -0.55
N ASN A 698 46.10 27.45 -1.11
CA ASN A 698 46.28 28.27 -2.34
C ASN A 698 45.64 27.70 -3.65
N ASN A 699 44.76 26.71 -3.59
CA ASN A 699 44.16 26.08 -4.76
C ASN A 699 42.76 26.66 -5.02
N TYR A 700 42.69 27.79 -5.71
CA TYR A 700 41.55 28.16 -6.55
C TYR A 700 42.06 28.55 -7.93
#